data_AF-A0A847K380-F1
#
_entry.id   AF-A0A847K380-F1
#
_cell.length_a   1.000
_cell.length_b   1.000
_cell.length_c   1.000
_cell.angle_alpha   90.00
_cell.angle_beta   90.00
_cell.angle_gamma   90.00
#
_symmetry.space_group_name_H-M   'P 1'
#
loop_
_entity.id
_entity.type
_entity.pdbx_description
1 polymer ?
#
loop_
_entity_poly.entity_id
_entity_poly.type
_entity_poly.pdbx_seq_one_letter_code
_entity_poly.pdbx_strand_id
1 'polypeptide(L)'
;MNTTHYRVSRVFTGIIAVLGLVLALLVPPAAATPALRSAQPQAPSFAAQNVSNRVEVNCFSLEDEARACHEEALRQIIANAGTEPTRIVLGKGDTMLTYPLVIPNGADIEFVNYPAEPEADSESILAREQGMFDVMIRVEEGAKLTFDTNVTGGMLVADSRGEQVPASTPIIEVQGEFVMNDGVIVGMRNGSGNFMGAVTVRGPNAFFLMNGGSIIDNQRAIDDPHNIAEFGAASVALDEKATMIMNGGTIGGGAAGSESVGETGGIGVYNGSYFEMNGGEITWNSGWAGAINAFSWETDIPTLAAQSEVLRSTVVINEGGISYNTGTSGGAVTIYGNAEVVMNGGSIWQNEAVTGGGVSAMDLYVMSLPEFGGEIPADGMEAGYNAEDWSQISPAAFTMNGGFIGDNFAQDTGGGIYVASNAVNIVAGDIAGNRSGLAGGGISVASQSYRLNLSNVVLEGNSSSLHGGGVWLSATGSLNIYDLQGGAIFNNSARLFGDDIAHSGGVSGGYVPALDSHLSQVMLGEGTAAYYRDGGVGDETRFDPVNPGSEQVIQNVAPENQDPSKEYFTAIENRGLYQVSTVHDQDSARALAELRIIGNSSQWGGGIAANGVVTIGAEAPVQPELTSLTVDKVWLDYWGQPITRGLPDEIYLQPVRLEGEERIPVGDPVAVGPDMEGDWRHTFTGLPKYDAGELIQYSVAEDPVMDYHSDIGVATLTDDGYQLSVVNMRMDPELMDIVVVKQWIDHEGSPLSYGETWPEYMGMPMPSSVDVQLLSIEGDGPVTPVGSGTLTPGEDGSWQYEFHDLRRYNGDVPIIYWVDEAPIEGYTSEVGDPVLTDFGAVITVINTRIQPELTSLTVDKVWVDHEGAPLADGLPESIELQLVRYDGVSELPVGEPVTVTPDADGNWSYTFENLLKYAGDTEATYSVVETEIADYTSTVSEPITTASGSQVTVTNTRHAPEPLTGEWVAQDGKWWYRYSDGTWPSAGLVDIEGTTYAFDDAGYVVNGWYQDADGTWYYSTNYGIKTGWLSSAGKWYYFDSTGAMVTGWLSTGGSWYYFSSSGAMVTGWLSTGGNWYYFNSSGAMVTGWLSSGGSWYYFSSSGAMVTGWLSTGGSWYYFSSSGAMVTGWLSTGGNWYYFNSSGTMATGWLLIGGTWYYFNSSGVWVS
;
A
#
# COMPACT_ATOMS: atom_id res chain seq x y z
N MET A 1 17.17 -50.92 -32.83
CA MET A 1 17.62 -52.16 -32.16
C MET A 1 17.69 -51.87 -30.67
N ASN A 2 16.83 -52.54 -29.90
CA ASN A 2 16.87 -52.90 -28.47
C ASN A 2 17.70 -52.10 -27.45
N THR A 3 16.97 -51.40 -26.56
CA THR A 3 16.87 -51.64 -25.09
C THR A 3 18.08 -52.16 -24.31
N THR A 4 18.50 -51.47 -23.23
CA THR A 4 18.28 -51.88 -21.82
C THR A 4 18.67 -50.78 -20.81
N HIS A 5 17.88 -50.68 -19.73
CA HIS A 5 17.93 -49.74 -18.61
C HIS A 5 18.79 -50.19 -17.38
N TYR A 6 19.00 -49.22 -16.45
CA TYR A 6 18.75 -49.25 -14.98
C TYR A 6 19.88 -49.47 -13.95
N ARG A 7 19.85 -48.56 -12.93
CA ARG A 7 20.41 -48.54 -11.54
C ARG A 7 21.86 -48.04 -11.39
N VAL A 8 22.22 -47.15 -10.44
CA VAL A 8 21.96 -47.14 -8.98
C VAL A 8 22.08 -45.71 -8.39
N SER A 9 21.27 -45.40 -7.38
CA SER A 9 21.23 -44.18 -6.56
C SER A 9 22.28 -44.11 -5.43
N ARG A 10 22.48 -42.90 -4.88
CA ARG A 10 23.01 -42.54 -3.54
C ARG A 10 24.49 -42.81 -3.27
N VAL A 11 25.26 -41.74 -3.02
CA VAL A 11 26.00 -41.39 -1.77
C VAL A 11 26.60 -39.99 -2.00
N PHE A 12 26.34 -39.01 -1.15
CA PHE A 12 27.33 -38.15 -0.47
C PHE A 12 26.68 -36.90 0.14
N THR A 13 26.25 -37.05 1.39
CA THR A 13 26.22 -35.98 2.39
C THR A 13 27.62 -35.90 3.01
N GLY A 14 28.14 -34.69 3.18
CA GLY A 14 29.28 -34.40 4.07
C GLY A 14 30.49 -33.75 3.41
N ILE A 15 30.59 -32.43 3.52
CA ILE A 15 31.65 -31.69 4.24
C ILE A 15 31.36 -30.18 4.06
N ILE A 16 30.80 -29.57 5.11
CA ILE A 16 30.90 -28.14 5.40
C ILE A 16 32.00 -28.03 6.46
N ALA A 17 33.09 -27.34 6.13
CA ALA A 17 33.86 -26.47 7.03
C ALA A 17 35.17 -26.01 6.34
N VAL A 18 35.47 -24.73 6.52
CA VAL A 18 36.74 -24.02 6.24
C VAL A 18 36.88 -23.39 4.85
N LEU A 19 36.43 -22.14 4.72
CA LEU A 19 37.24 -20.98 4.27
C LEU A 19 36.39 -19.70 4.32
N GLY A 20 36.31 -19.11 5.51
CA GLY A 20 35.89 -17.72 5.69
C GLY A 20 37.09 -16.88 6.12
N LEU A 21 37.59 -16.02 5.23
CA LEU A 21 38.06 -14.66 5.50
C LEU A 21 38.61 -14.01 4.21
N VAL A 22 38.35 -12.71 4.08
CA VAL A 22 38.91 -11.71 3.15
C VAL A 22 38.15 -11.51 1.81
N LEU A 23 37.07 -10.70 1.85
CA LEU A 23 36.98 -9.43 1.10
C LEU A 23 35.72 -8.67 1.57
N ALA A 24 35.87 -7.83 2.60
CA ALA A 24 34.92 -6.79 2.93
C ALA A 24 35.71 -5.48 2.89
N LEU A 25 35.44 -4.64 1.90
CA LEU A 25 35.70 -3.19 1.86
C LEU A 25 35.29 -2.66 0.48
N LEU A 26 34.48 -1.58 0.49
CA LEU A 26 33.92 -0.77 -0.61
C LEU A 26 32.47 -1.09 -1.00
N VAL A 27 31.55 -0.81 -0.08
CA VAL A 27 30.17 -0.38 -0.39
C VAL A 27 30.07 1.08 0.08
N PRO A 28 29.84 2.07 -0.79
CA PRO A 28 29.53 3.43 -0.35
C PRO A 28 28.06 3.52 0.11
N PRO A 29 27.73 4.42 1.05
CA PRO A 29 26.39 4.56 1.60
C PRO A 29 25.42 5.14 0.56
N ALA A 30 24.19 4.61 0.56
CA ALA A 30 23.08 5.08 -0.26
C ALA A 30 22.77 6.57 0.05
N ALA A 31 22.80 7.40 -0.99
CA ALA A 31 22.26 8.74 -0.95
C ALA A 31 20.74 8.66 -1.18
N ALA A 32 19.98 9.32 -0.32
CA ALA A 32 18.53 9.44 -0.45
C ALA A 32 18.20 10.44 -1.57
N THR A 33 17.38 10.03 -2.53
CA THR A 33 16.73 10.91 -3.52
C THR A 33 15.21 10.69 -3.50
N PRO A 34 14.42 11.74 -3.79
CA PRO A 34 13.01 11.81 -3.45
C PRO A 34 12.13 11.14 -4.52
N ALA A 35 11.13 10.38 -4.06
CA ALA A 35 10.17 9.68 -4.91
C ALA A 35 9.07 10.64 -5.42
N LEU A 36 8.92 10.73 -6.74
CA LEU A 36 7.76 11.34 -7.39
C LEU A 36 6.62 10.31 -7.43
N ARG A 37 5.52 10.59 -6.71
CA ARG A 37 4.31 9.77 -6.69
C ARG A 37 3.43 10.07 -7.91
N SER A 38 3.27 9.09 -8.81
CA SER A 38 2.09 8.99 -9.68
C SER A 38 1.12 7.96 -9.08
N ALA A 39 -0.17 8.28 -9.12
CA ALA A 39 -1.25 7.52 -8.47
C ALA A 39 -1.23 6.02 -8.83
N GLN A 40 -0.91 5.18 -7.83
CA GLN A 40 -1.07 3.73 -7.87
C GLN A 40 -2.49 3.37 -7.38
N PRO A 41 -3.13 2.31 -7.94
CA PRO A 41 -4.26 1.67 -7.29
C PRO A 41 -3.79 1.09 -5.95
N GLN A 42 -4.43 1.47 -4.84
CA GLN A 42 -4.06 0.99 -3.51
C GLN A 42 -4.32 -0.53 -3.39
N ALA A 43 -3.24 -1.30 -3.24
CA ALA A 43 -3.32 -2.67 -2.75
C ALA A 43 -3.66 -2.66 -1.24
N PRO A 44 -4.57 -3.53 -0.77
CA PRO A 44 -4.96 -3.58 0.63
C PRO A 44 -3.77 -4.02 1.51
N SER A 45 -3.46 -3.22 2.53
CA SER A 45 -2.43 -3.54 3.51
C SER A 45 -2.94 -4.61 4.48
N PHE A 46 -2.60 -5.88 4.25
CA PHE A 46 -2.82 -6.93 5.23
C PHE A 46 -1.58 -7.06 6.13
N ALA A 47 -1.59 -6.34 7.25
CA ALA A 47 -0.64 -6.59 8.32
C ALA A 47 -0.88 -7.99 8.91
N ALA A 48 0.17 -8.81 8.98
CA ALA A 48 0.14 -10.09 9.66
C ALA A 48 -0.17 -9.88 11.16
N GLN A 49 -1.43 -10.09 11.55
CA GLN A 49 -1.81 -10.14 12.96
C GLN A 49 -1.38 -11.47 13.59
N ASN A 50 -0.69 -11.36 14.73
CA ASN A 50 -0.36 -12.48 15.60
C ASN A 50 -1.63 -13.21 16.06
N VAL A 51 -1.67 -14.51 15.80
CA VAL A 51 -2.78 -15.44 16.03
C VAL A 51 -2.88 -15.83 17.52
N SER A 52 -4.05 -15.69 18.16
CA SER A 52 -4.30 -16.35 19.45
C SER A 52 -5.74 -16.87 19.73
N ASN A 53 -6.65 -16.90 18.76
CA ASN A 53 -8.04 -17.37 18.99
C ASN A 53 -8.49 -18.56 18.12
N ARG A 54 -7.57 -19.31 17.49
CA ARG A 54 -7.94 -20.50 16.71
C ARG A 54 -8.22 -21.70 17.61
N VAL A 55 -9.26 -22.48 17.31
CA VAL A 55 -9.49 -23.78 17.94
C VAL A 55 -8.50 -24.78 17.35
N GLU A 56 -7.63 -25.35 18.18
CA GLU A 56 -6.66 -26.36 17.75
C GLU A 56 -7.23 -27.78 17.85
N VAL A 57 -7.17 -28.54 16.76
CA VAL A 57 -7.66 -29.92 16.65
C VAL A 57 -6.57 -30.82 16.06
N ASN A 58 -6.27 -31.92 16.75
CA ASN A 58 -5.36 -32.95 16.22
C ASN A 58 -6.15 -33.92 15.33
N CYS A 59 -5.72 -34.12 14.08
CA CYS A 59 -6.35 -35.09 13.16
C CYS A 59 -5.90 -36.55 13.42
N PHE A 60 -5.11 -36.79 14.45
CA PHE A 60 -4.58 -38.11 14.79
C PHE A 60 -4.90 -38.46 16.25
N SER A 61 -4.95 -39.76 16.55
CA SER A 61 -5.07 -40.25 17.92
C SER A 61 -3.69 -40.44 18.54
N LEU A 62 -3.52 -39.99 19.80
CA LEU A 62 -2.31 -40.28 20.59
C LEU A 62 -2.19 -41.78 20.95
N GLU A 63 -3.29 -42.53 20.85
CA GLU A 63 -3.34 -43.97 21.11
C GLU A 63 -2.96 -44.80 19.87
N ASP A 64 -2.94 -44.19 18.68
CA ASP A 64 -2.49 -44.86 17.46
C ASP A 64 -0.96 -44.82 17.37
N GLU A 65 -0.33 -45.98 17.18
CA GLU A 65 1.12 -46.08 16.97
C GLU A 65 1.57 -45.37 15.69
N ALA A 66 0.73 -45.32 14.65
CA ALA A 66 1.04 -44.64 13.40
C ALA A 66 0.91 -43.12 13.50
N ARG A 67 0.03 -42.62 14.38
CA ARG A 67 -0.32 -41.19 14.54
C ARG A 67 -0.63 -40.50 13.20
N ALA A 68 -1.17 -41.23 12.23
CA ALA A 68 -1.54 -40.70 10.92
C ALA A 68 -2.92 -40.03 10.98
N CYS A 69 -3.12 -39.00 10.16
CA CYS A 69 -4.43 -38.41 9.95
C CYS A 69 -5.20 -39.23 8.91
N HIS A 70 -6.43 -39.62 9.23
CA HIS A 70 -7.29 -40.35 8.30
C HIS A 70 -8.19 -39.39 7.52
N GLU A 71 -8.38 -39.62 6.22
CA GLU A 71 -9.19 -38.77 5.34
C GLU A 71 -10.58 -38.44 5.92
N GLU A 72 -11.31 -39.45 6.42
CA GLU A 72 -12.65 -39.25 6.98
C GLU A 72 -12.63 -38.34 8.22
N ALA A 73 -11.62 -38.49 9.09
CA ALA A 73 -11.47 -37.66 10.26
C ALA A 73 -11.15 -36.21 9.88
N LEU A 74 -10.24 -36.01 8.92
CA LEU A 74 -9.88 -34.69 8.41
C LEU A 74 -11.11 -33.94 7.88
N ARG A 75 -11.91 -34.62 7.05
CA ARG A 75 -13.13 -34.06 6.48
C ARG A 75 -14.18 -33.73 7.52
N GLN A 76 -14.33 -34.60 8.52
CA GLN A 76 -15.26 -34.36 9.61
C GLN A 76 -14.83 -33.17 10.47
N ILE A 77 -13.52 -32.98 10.71
CA ILE A 77 -13.00 -31.80 11.41
C ILE A 77 -13.32 -30.53 10.61
N ILE A 78 -13.02 -30.51 9.32
CA ILE A 78 -13.29 -29.36 8.43
C ILE A 78 -14.79 -29.05 8.38
N ALA A 79 -15.64 -30.07 8.23
CA ALA A 79 -17.10 -29.88 8.19
C ALA A 79 -17.66 -29.37 9.52
N ASN A 80 -17.05 -29.74 10.66
CA ASN A 80 -17.47 -29.28 11.98
C ASN A 80 -16.93 -27.90 12.36
N ALA A 81 -15.87 -27.41 11.70
CA ALA A 81 -15.32 -26.09 11.95
C ALA A 81 -16.33 -24.98 11.68
N GLY A 82 -17.21 -25.15 10.67
CA GLY A 82 -18.19 -24.12 10.30
C GLY A 82 -17.47 -22.82 9.97
N THR A 83 -17.78 -21.74 10.69
CA THR A 83 -17.12 -20.42 10.57
C THR A 83 -16.11 -20.15 11.69
N GLU A 84 -15.83 -21.13 12.56
CA GLU A 84 -14.87 -20.99 13.66
C GLU A 84 -13.43 -21.18 13.14
N PRO A 85 -12.53 -20.19 13.28
CA PRO A 85 -11.14 -20.34 12.86
C PRO A 85 -10.49 -21.55 13.52
N THR A 86 -10.11 -22.54 12.71
CA THR A 86 -9.69 -23.86 13.20
C THR A 86 -8.30 -24.20 12.71
N ARG A 87 -7.41 -24.54 13.64
CA ARG A 87 -6.05 -25.03 13.38
C ARG A 87 -6.03 -26.54 13.46
N ILE A 88 -5.71 -27.22 12.37
CA ILE A 88 -5.71 -28.68 12.26
C ILE A 88 -4.26 -29.17 12.19
N VAL A 89 -3.83 -29.85 13.25
CA VAL A 89 -2.52 -30.52 13.30
C VAL A 89 -2.63 -31.87 12.60
N LEU A 90 -1.95 -31.99 11.46
CA LEU A 90 -1.91 -33.22 10.69
C LEU A 90 -0.99 -34.24 11.36
N GLY A 91 -1.36 -35.51 11.22
CA GLY A 91 -0.60 -36.64 11.75
C GLY A 91 0.72 -36.86 11.02
N LYS A 92 1.58 -37.74 11.55
CA LYS A 92 2.81 -38.15 10.88
C LYS A 92 2.50 -39.15 9.77
N GLY A 93 3.01 -38.89 8.56
CA GLY A 93 2.84 -39.73 7.38
C GLY A 93 1.70 -39.30 6.44
N ASP A 94 1.38 -40.19 5.51
CA ASP A 94 0.47 -39.90 4.39
C ASP A 94 -0.99 -39.96 4.81
N THR A 95 -1.70 -38.86 4.57
CA THR A 95 -3.16 -38.78 4.54
C THR A 95 -3.60 -38.96 3.10
N MET A 96 -3.96 -40.18 2.72
CA MET A 96 -4.39 -40.52 1.36
C MET A 96 -5.78 -39.94 1.07
N LEU A 97 -5.86 -39.02 0.10
CA LEU A 97 -7.11 -38.43 -0.36
C LEU A 97 -7.68 -39.23 -1.53
N THR A 98 -8.92 -39.71 -1.40
CA THR A 98 -9.61 -40.47 -2.45
C THR A 98 -10.60 -39.63 -3.27
N TYR A 99 -10.95 -38.45 -2.77
CA TYR A 99 -11.80 -37.45 -3.42
C TYR A 99 -11.34 -36.02 -3.05
N PRO A 100 -11.84 -34.94 -3.69
CA PRO A 100 -11.42 -33.57 -3.37
C PRO A 100 -11.67 -33.21 -1.90
N LEU A 101 -10.66 -32.68 -1.20
CA LEU A 101 -10.78 -32.09 0.13
C LEU A 101 -11.29 -30.66 -0.03
N VAL A 102 -12.55 -30.43 0.33
CA VAL A 102 -13.21 -29.13 0.14
C VAL A 102 -13.13 -28.31 1.44
N ILE A 103 -12.58 -27.11 1.36
CA ILE A 103 -12.68 -26.07 2.39
C ILE A 103 -13.93 -25.24 2.05
N PRO A 104 -15.03 -25.38 2.80
CA PRO A 104 -16.32 -24.84 2.41
C PRO A 104 -16.40 -23.33 2.66
N ASN A 105 -17.29 -22.65 1.93
CA ASN A 105 -17.61 -21.23 2.12
C ASN A 105 -17.78 -20.87 3.62
N GLY A 106 -17.12 -19.79 4.06
CA GLY A 106 -17.15 -19.29 5.43
C GLY A 106 -16.17 -19.97 6.39
N ALA A 107 -15.52 -21.07 6.00
CA ALA A 107 -14.53 -21.74 6.85
C ALA A 107 -13.16 -21.06 6.79
N ASP A 108 -12.49 -20.98 7.94
CA ASP A 108 -11.09 -20.55 8.08
C ASP A 108 -10.26 -21.69 8.69
N ILE A 109 -9.52 -22.40 7.83
CA ILE A 109 -8.77 -23.61 8.17
C ILE A 109 -7.27 -23.36 8.04
N GLU A 110 -6.51 -23.67 9.09
CA GLU A 110 -5.04 -23.69 9.08
C GLU A 110 -4.55 -25.13 9.19
N PHE A 111 -3.78 -25.61 8.22
CA PHE A 111 -3.06 -26.88 8.32
C PHE A 111 -1.65 -26.66 8.82
N VAL A 112 -1.26 -27.48 9.80
CA VAL A 112 0.10 -27.50 10.33
C VAL A 112 0.62 -28.93 10.43
N ASN A 113 1.93 -29.09 10.24
CA ASN A 113 2.59 -30.39 10.31
C ASN A 113 2.61 -30.96 11.73
N TYR A 114 2.81 -32.27 11.85
CA TYR A 114 3.07 -32.93 13.12
C TYR A 114 4.34 -32.36 13.77
N PRO A 115 4.32 -31.99 15.07
CA PRO A 115 5.49 -31.49 15.79
C PRO A 115 6.68 -32.46 15.71
N ALA A 116 7.80 -32.02 15.13
CA ALA A 116 9.03 -32.82 15.10
C ALA A 116 9.71 -32.84 16.49
N GLU A 117 10.24 -34.02 16.86
CA GLU A 117 11.30 -34.10 17.86
C GLU A 117 12.64 -33.75 17.18
N PRO A 118 13.64 -33.18 17.87
CA PRO A 118 14.88 -32.65 17.27
C PRO A 118 15.72 -33.61 16.40
N GLU A 119 15.40 -34.91 16.41
CA GLU A 119 16.14 -35.96 15.68
C GLU A 119 15.23 -36.83 14.77
N ALA A 120 13.97 -36.46 14.55
CA ALA A 120 13.02 -37.27 13.78
C ALA A 120 12.42 -36.50 12.59
N ASP A 121 12.53 -37.07 11.38
CA ASP A 121 11.74 -36.62 10.22
C ASP A 121 10.25 -36.84 10.55
N SER A 122 9.48 -35.76 10.63
CA SER A 122 8.02 -35.78 10.73
C SER A 122 7.43 -34.98 9.58
N GLU A 123 7.17 -35.69 8.50
CA GLU A 123 6.40 -35.18 7.37
C GLU A 123 4.92 -35.46 7.63
N SER A 124 4.10 -34.44 7.40
CA SER A 124 2.65 -34.56 7.32
C SER A 124 2.27 -34.34 5.86
N ILE A 125 1.83 -35.41 5.20
CA ILE A 125 1.64 -35.41 3.75
C ILE A 125 0.15 -35.55 3.45
N LEU A 126 -0.42 -34.61 2.71
CA LEU A 126 -1.71 -34.77 2.04
C LEU A 126 -1.42 -35.35 0.65
N ALA A 127 -1.73 -36.63 0.43
CA ALA A 127 -1.28 -37.38 -0.74
C ALA A 127 -2.45 -37.84 -1.64
N ARG A 128 -2.31 -37.73 -2.96
CA ARG A 128 -3.33 -38.18 -3.93
C ARG A 128 -3.40 -39.71 -4.02
N GLU A 129 -4.55 -40.32 -3.77
CA GLU A 129 -4.72 -41.77 -3.93
C GLU A 129 -4.81 -42.21 -5.41
N GLN A 130 -4.38 -43.45 -5.69
CA GLN A 130 -4.43 -44.04 -7.02
C GLN A 130 -5.89 -44.11 -7.49
N GLY A 131 -6.17 -43.51 -8.65
CA GLY A 131 -7.51 -43.45 -9.23
C GLY A 131 -8.29 -42.18 -8.88
N MET A 132 -7.73 -41.26 -8.10
CA MET A 132 -8.24 -39.91 -7.93
C MET A 132 -7.76 -39.01 -9.08
N PHE A 133 -8.69 -38.56 -9.93
CA PHE A 133 -8.40 -37.72 -11.10
C PHE A 133 -8.88 -36.27 -10.97
N ASP A 134 -9.57 -35.94 -9.88
CA ASP A 134 -10.10 -34.60 -9.60
C ASP A 134 -9.10 -33.75 -8.79
N VAL A 135 -9.37 -32.47 -8.53
CA VAL A 135 -8.52 -31.61 -7.68
C VAL A 135 -8.29 -32.21 -6.29
N MET A 136 -7.08 -32.08 -5.70
CA MET A 136 -6.83 -32.59 -4.34
C MET A 136 -7.48 -31.73 -3.27
N ILE A 137 -7.29 -30.41 -3.32
CA ILE A 137 -7.82 -29.47 -2.35
C ILE A 137 -8.57 -28.36 -3.09
N ARG A 138 -9.81 -28.09 -2.71
CA ARG A 138 -10.63 -27.01 -3.24
C ARG A 138 -10.95 -26.03 -2.13
N VAL A 139 -10.58 -24.77 -2.31
CA VAL A 139 -10.95 -23.66 -1.43
C VAL A 139 -12.08 -22.90 -2.10
N GLU A 140 -13.30 -23.05 -1.60
CA GLU A 140 -14.48 -22.38 -2.18
C GLU A 140 -14.42 -20.87 -1.97
N GLU A 141 -15.16 -20.12 -2.79
CA GLU A 141 -15.33 -18.67 -2.62
C GLU A 141 -15.79 -18.37 -1.18
N GLY A 142 -15.20 -17.35 -0.55
CA GLY A 142 -15.47 -16.98 0.85
C GLY A 142 -14.88 -17.92 1.91
N ALA A 143 -14.09 -18.92 1.53
CA ALA A 143 -13.33 -19.77 2.45
C ALA A 143 -11.86 -19.33 2.52
N LYS A 144 -11.17 -19.66 3.61
CA LYS A 144 -9.74 -19.41 3.83
C LYS A 144 -9.00 -20.69 4.19
N LEU A 145 -7.89 -20.95 3.50
CA LEU A 145 -6.95 -22.03 3.80
C LEU A 145 -5.58 -21.44 4.10
N THR A 146 -4.97 -21.84 5.21
CA THR A 146 -3.60 -21.47 5.58
C THR A 146 -2.72 -22.71 5.68
N PHE A 147 -1.54 -22.70 5.05
CA PHE A 147 -0.47 -23.67 5.27
C PHE A 147 0.60 -23.02 6.14
N ASP A 148 0.90 -23.65 7.28
CA ASP A 148 1.90 -23.18 8.23
C ASP A 148 2.69 -24.36 8.83
N THR A 149 3.75 -24.07 9.56
CA THR A 149 4.54 -25.08 10.29
C THR A 149 4.52 -24.87 11.79
N ASN A 150 4.61 -25.99 12.53
CA ASN A 150 4.75 -25.93 13.98
C ASN A 150 6.16 -25.43 14.35
N VAL A 151 6.24 -24.57 15.38
CA VAL A 151 7.50 -24.00 15.92
C VAL A 151 8.56 -25.04 16.32
N THR A 152 8.16 -26.28 16.56
CA THR A 152 9.07 -27.39 16.90
C THR A 152 9.69 -28.09 15.69
N GLY A 153 9.33 -27.68 14.46
CA GLY A 153 9.82 -28.23 13.20
C GLY A 153 8.95 -29.36 12.62
N GLY A 154 9.38 -29.86 11.45
CA GLY A 154 8.68 -30.84 10.60
C GLY A 154 8.24 -30.21 9.27
N MET A 155 7.62 -30.98 8.36
CA MET A 155 7.28 -30.50 7.02
C MET A 155 5.82 -30.83 6.67
N LEU A 156 5.09 -29.83 6.19
CA LEU A 156 3.77 -29.98 5.59
C LEU A 156 3.93 -30.14 4.07
N VAL A 157 3.36 -31.19 3.48
CA VAL A 157 3.46 -31.45 2.04
C VAL A 157 2.10 -31.75 1.45
N ALA A 158 1.74 -31.08 0.35
CA ALA A 158 0.69 -31.51 -0.56
C ALA A 158 1.34 -32.20 -1.77
N ASP A 159 1.24 -33.53 -1.83
CA ASP A 159 1.95 -34.36 -2.81
C ASP A 159 0.96 -35.07 -3.75
N SER A 160 0.97 -34.68 -5.03
CA SER A 160 0.18 -35.36 -6.05
C SER A 160 0.80 -36.69 -6.52
N ARG A 161 1.93 -37.09 -5.94
CA ARG A 161 2.69 -38.33 -6.17
C ARG A 161 3.30 -38.49 -7.57
N GLY A 162 3.41 -37.39 -8.33
CA GLY A 162 4.21 -37.34 -9.54
C GLY A 162 3.85 -38.41 -10.57
N GLU A 163 4.88 -39.04 -11.14
CA GLU A 163 4.73 -40.10 -12.14
C GLU A 163 4.05 -41.37 -11.60
N GLN A 164 3.96 -41.54 -10.28
CA GLN A 164 3.32 -42.72 -9.68
C GLN A 164 1.80 -42.65 -9.82
N VAL A 165 1.24 -41.44 -9.73
CA VAL A 165 -0.20 -41.17 -9.91
C VAL A 165 -0.39 -39.91 -10.76
N PRO A 166 -0.15 -40.01 -12.09
CA PRO A 166 -0.33 -38.86 -12.96
C PRO A 166 -1.79 -38.39 -12.94
N ALA A 167 -2.00 -37.11 -12.66
CA ALA A 167 -3.31 -36.48 -12.63
C ALA A 167 -3.24 -35.14 -13.35
N SER A 168 -4.11 -34.97 -14.34
CA SER A 168 -4.17 -33.79 -15.20
C SER A 168 -4.92 -32.61 -14.56
N THR A 169 -5.09 -32.62 -13.25
CA THR A 169 -5.87 -31.64 -12.47
C THR A 169 -5.01 -30.99 -11.40
N PRO A 170 -5.40 -29.80 -10.89
CA PRO A 170 -4.63 -29.08 -9.88
C PRO A 170 -4.43 -29.87 -8.59
N ILE A 171 -3.38 -29.52 -7.85
CA ILE A 171 -3.22 -29.94 -6.46
C ILE A 171 -4.16 -29.09 -5.60
N ILE A 172 -4.11 -27.77 -5.77
CA ILE A 172 -4.96 -26.83 -5.05
C ILE A 172 -5.68 -25.94 -6.05
N GLU A 173 -7.00 -25.85 -5.92
CA GLU A 173 -7.83 -24.87 -6.63
C GLU A 173 -8.41 -23.88 -5.62
N VAL A 174 -8.21 -22.59 -5.86
CA VAL A 174 -8.51 -21.49 -4.94
C VAL A 174 -9.51 -20.54 -5.59
N GLN A 175 -10.71 -20.48 -5.01
CA GLN A 175 -11.76 -19.50 -5.34
C GLN A 175 -12.00 -18.51 -4.19
N GLY A 176 -11.59 -18.89 -2.97
CA GLY A 176 -11.50 -18.00 -1.79
C GLY A 176 -10.07 -17.53 -1.55
N GLU A 177 -9.58 -17.67 -0.33
CA GLU A 177 -8.24 -17.24 0.09
C GLU A 177 -7.33 -18.45 0.40
N PHE A 178 -6.12 -18.43 -0.14
CA PHE A 178 -5.04 -19.33 0.26
C PHE A 178 -3.86 -18.52 0.81
N VAL A 179 -3.36 -18.90 1.98
CA VAL A 179 -2.16 -18.32 2.60
C VAL A 179 -1.12 -19.41 2.81
N MET A 180 0.07 -19.23 2.27
CA MET A 180 1.19 -20.16 2.42
C MET A 180 2.33 -19.48 3.18
N ASN A 181 2.38 -19.72 4.49
CA ASN A 181 3.49 -19.26 5.33
C ASN A 181 4.69 -20.19 5.20
N ASP A 182 4.44 -21.49 5.10
CA ASP A 182 5.45 -22.52 4.89
C ASP A 182 4.81 -23.80 4.30
N GLY A 183 5.62 -24.79 3.94
CA GLY A 183 5.18 -26.08 3.37
C GLY A 183 5.61 -26.31 1.92
N VAL A 184 5.27 -27.47 1.37
CA VAL A 184 5.68 -27.90 0.03
C VAL A 184 4.48 -28.36 -0.80
N ILE A 185 4.36 -27.86 -2.04
CA ILE A 185 3.37 -28.31 -3.03
C ILE A 185 4.13 -28.91 -4.21
N VAL A 186 3.86 -30.19 -4.51
CA VAL A 186 4.71 -30.95 -5.44
C VAL A 186 3.96 -32.03 -6.22
N GLY A 187 4.46 -32.32 -7.42
CA GLY A 187 4.20 -33.59 -8.09
C GLY A 187 3.02 -33.59 -9.04
N MET A 188 2.50 -32.43 -9.48
CA MET A 188 1.51 -32.41 -10.58
C MET A 188 2.19 -32.94 -11.86
N ARG A 189 1.50 -33.81 -12.63
CA ARG A 189 1.98 -34.37 -13.90
C ARG A 189 0.90 -34.42 -14.94
N ASN A 190 1.25 -34.09 -16.19
CA ASN A 190 0.34 -34.03 -17.33
C ASN A 190 -0.81 -33.02 -17.12
N GLY A 191 -0.54 -31.90 -16.45
CA GLY A 191 -1.54 -30.83 -16.36
C GLY A 191 -1.90 -30.30 -17.75
N SER A 192 -3.19 -30.26 -18.09
CA SER A 192 -3.67 -29.95 -19.45
C SER A 192 -4.90 -29.02 -19.49
N GLY A 193 -5.23 -28.36 -18.38
CA GLY A 193 -6.33 -27.38 -18.34
C GLY A 193 -5.90 -26.02 -18.89
N ASN A 194 -6.83 -25.24 -19.44
CA ASN A 194 -6.58 -23.83 -19.76
C ASN A 194 -6.44 -23.03 -18.46
N PHE A 195 -5.44 -22.13 -18.40
CA PHE A 195 -5.18 -21.26 -17.26
C PHE A 195 -5.10 -22.04 -15.94
N MET A 196 -4.41 -23.19 -15.99
CA MET A 196 -4.33 -24.16 -14.90
C MET A 196 -2.89 -24.43 -14.53
N GLY A 197 -2.62 -24.55 -13.22
CA GLY A 197 -1.38 -25.06 -12.67
C GLY A 197 -1.55 -25.90 -11.40
N ALA A 198 -0.44 -26.30 -10.78
CA ALA A 198 -0.47 -27.09 -9.55
C ALA A 198 -1.25 -26.36 -8.44
N VAL A 199 -1.06 -25.04 -8.35
CA VAL A 199 -1.97 -24.12 -7.67
C VAL A 199 -2.71 -23.31 -8.74
N THR A 200 -4.03 -23.39 -8.77
CA THR A 200 -4.88 -22.62 -9.68
C THR A 200 -5.75 -21.67 -8.86
N VAL A 201 -5.59 -20.37 -9.07
CA VAL A 201 -6.37 -19.31 -8.38
C VAL A 201 -7.30 -18.68 -9.40
N ARG A 202 -8.62 -18.72 -9.16
CA ARG A 202 -9.61 -18.30 -10.14
C ARG A 202 -10.76 -17.52 -9.52
N GLY A 203 -11.01 -16.32 -10.05
CA GLY A 203 -12.15 -15.47 -9.74
C GLY A 203 -11.73 -14.14 -9.12
N PRO A 204 -12.60 -13.11 -9.19
CA PRO A 204 -12.26 -11.74 -8.79
C PRO A 204 -12.05 -11.56 -7.28
N ASN A 205 -12.54 -12.50 -6.48
CA ASN A 205 -12.37 -12.52 -5.02
C ASN A 205 -11.31 -13.56 -4.58
N ALA A 206 -10.70 -14.27 -5.53
CA ALA A 206 -9.73 -15.32 -5.24
C ALA A 206 -8.35 -14.71 -4.98
N PHE A 207 -7.76 -15.07 -3.84
CA PHE A 207 -6.52 -14.48 -3.36
C PHE A 207 -5.52 -15.55 -2.92
N PHE A 208 -4.26 -15.38 -3.31
CA PHE A 208 -3.16 -16.22 -2.86
C PHE A 208 -2.01 -15.38 -2.27
N LEU A 209 -1.76 -15.52 -0.97
CA LEU A 209 -0.61 -14.94 -0.29
C LEU A 209 0.47 -15.98 -0.03
N MET A 210 1.67 -15.78 -0.58
CA MET A 210 2.83 -16.63 -0.36
C MET A 210 3.90 -15.88 0.44
N ASN A 211 4.02 -16.18 1.72
CA ASN A 211 5.05 -15.62 2.60
C ASN A 211 6.32 -16.51 2.65
N GLY A 212 6.17 -17.80 2.36
CA GLY A 212 7.25 -18.78 2.42
C GLY A 212 6.89 -20.11 1.77
N GLY A 213 7.62 -21.17 2.10
CA GLY A 213 7.43 -22.51 1.54
C GLY A 213 7.92 -22.68 0.09
N SER A 214 7.51 -23.76 -0.57
CA SER A 214 7.98 -24.14 -1.90
C SER A 214 6.90 -24.77 -2.78
N ILE A 215 6.77 -24.30 -4.01
CA ILE A 215 5.95 -24.93 -5.06
C ILE A 215 6.91 -25.43 -6.13
N ILE A 216 7.13 -26.74 -6.17
CA ILE A 216 8.23 -27.32 -6.93
C ILE A 216 7.89 -28.61 -7.66
N ASP A 217 8.68 -28.92 -8.70
CA ASP A 217 8.61 -30.18 -9.45
C ASP A 217 7.18 -30.49 -9.93
N ASN A 218 6.62 -29.56 -10.70
CA ASN A 218 5.31 -29.66 -11.32
C ASN A 218 5.44 -29.63 -12.84
N GLN A 219 4.55 -30.34 -13.54
CA GLN A 219 4.69 -30.51 -14.99
C GLN A 219 3.35 -30.45 -15.73
N ARG A 220 3.31 -29.63 -16.79
CA ARG A 220 2.24 -29.61 -17.80
C ARG A 220 2.38 -30.78 -18.78
N ALA A 221 1.43 -30.93 -19.70
CA ALA A 221 1.51 -31.91 -20.79
C ALA A 221 2.52 -31.44 -21.86
N ILE A 222 3.74 -31.99 -21.84
CA ILE A 222 4.85 -31.52 -22.71
C ILE A 222 4.83 -32.16 -24.12
N ASP A 223 4.15 -33.31 -24.30
CA ASP A 223 4.28 -34.16 -25.50
C ASP A 223 2.98 -34.35 -26.32
N ASP A 224 1.99 -33.45 -26.23
CA ASP A 224 0.78 -33.58 -27.08
C ASP A 224 0.90 -32.78 -28.39
N PRO A 225 1.19 -33.43 -29.54
CA PRO A 225 1.33 -32.76 -30.84
C PRO A 225 0.01 -32.19 -31.39
N HIS A 226 -1.12 -32.38 -30.71
CA HIS A 226 -2.41 -31.76 -31.07
C HIS A 226 -2.70 -30.50 -30.25
N ASN A 227 -1.82 -30.12 -29.33
CA ASN A 227 -2.11 -29.19 -28.26
C ASN A 227 -1.19 -27.96 -28.33
N ILE A 228 -1.39 -27.17 -29.37
CA ILE A 228 -0.51 -26.04 -29.72
C ILE A 228 -0.79 -24.76 -28.92
N ALA A 229 -1.82 -24.75 -28.04
CA ALA A 229 -2.17 -23.60 -27.23
C ALA A 229 -2.95 -24.02 -25.97
N GLU A 230 -2.24 -24.42 -24.92
CA GLU A 230 -2.80 -24.46 -23.58
C GLU A 230 -2.22 -23.26 -22.83
N PHE A 231 -3.02 -22.30 -22.40
CA PHE A 231 -2.51 -21.11 -21.73
C PHE A 231 -2.29 -21.38 -20.23
N GLY A 232 -1.46 -22.38 -19.89
CA GLY A 232 -1.32 -22.90 -18.53
C GLY A 232 0.04 -22.64 -17.88
N ALA A 233 0.12 -22.92 -16.58
CA ALA A 233 1.36 -22.85 -15.82
C ALA A 233 1.64 -24.18 -15.13
N ALA A 234 2.89 -24.63 -15.03
CA ALA A 234 3.16 -25.84 -14.27
C ALA A 234 2.97 -25.60 -12.76
N SER A 235 3.42 -24.45 -12.24
CA SER A 235 3.40 -24.18 -10.80
C SER A 235 2.15 -23.42 -10.37
N VAL A 236 2.00 -22.15 -10.77
CA VAL A 236 0.88 -21.30 -10.33
C VAL A 236 0.18 -20.66 -11.53
N ALA A 237 -1.14 -20.77 -11.62
CA ALA A 237 -1.94 -20.07 -12.62
C ALA A 237 -2.96 -19.16 -11.94
N LEU A 238 -2.97 -17.88 -12.33
CA LEU A 238 -3.95 -16.87 -11.92
C LEU A 238 -4.87 -16.58 -13.09
N ASP A 239 -6.18 -16.66 -12.86
CA ASP A 239 -7.19 -16.52 -13.90
C ASP A 239 -8.43 -15.76 -13.39
N GLU A 240 -9.21 -15.19 -14.31
CA GLU A 240 -10.47 -14.50 -14.02
C GLU A 240 -10.34 -13.40 -12.93
N LYS A 241 -9.33 -12.53 -13.06
CA LYS A 241 -9.03 -11.43 -12.11
C LYS A 241 -8.56 -11.87 -10.73
N ALA A 242 -7.98 -13.07 -10.63
CA ALA A 242 -7.37 -13.54 -9.41
C ALA A 242 -6.17 -12.67 -9.00
N THR A 243 -5.88 -12.64 -7.70
CA THR A 243 -4.77 -11.85 -7.14
C THR A 243 -3.79 -12.77 -6.41
N MET A 244 -2.50 -12.56 -6.62
CA MET A 244 -1.43 -13.20 -5.85
C MET A 244 -0.40 -12.18 -5.36
N ILE A 245 0.03 -12.34 -4.11
CA ILE A 245 1.15 -11.59 -3.53
C ILE A 245 2.20 -12.59 -3.02
N MET A 246 3.44 -12.42 -3.45
CA MET A 246 4.59 -13.22 -3.03
C MET A 246 5.57 -12.36 -2.24
N ASN A 247 5.62 -12.56 -0.93
CA ASN A 247 6.59 -11.91 -0.04
C ASN A 247 7.85 -12.77 0.17
N GLY A 248 7.77 -14.07 -0.13
CA GLY A 248 8.87 -15.01 0.07
C GLY A 248 8.60 -16.41 -0.46
N GLY A 249 9.52 -17.34 -0.19
CA GLY A 249 9.45 -18.74 -0.64
C GLY A 249 10.02 -18.96 -2.04
N THR A 250 9.82 -20.17 -2.56
CA THR A 250 10.42 -20.62 -3.83
C THR A 250 9.38 -21.21 -4.78
N ILE A 251 9.37 -20.77 -6.04
CA ILE A 251 8.63 -21.41 -7.13
C ILE A 251 9.65 -21.93 -8.14
N GLY A 252 9.77 -23.24 -8.29
CA GLY A 252 10.83 -23.76 -9.14
C GLY A 252 10.79 -25.20 -9.60
N GLY A 253 11.56 -25.51 -10.64
CA GLY A 253 11.55 -26.83 -11.26
C GLY A 253 10.23 -27.16 -11.97
N GLY A 254 9.40 -26.16 -12.25
CA GLY A 254 8.19 -26.32 -13.03
C GLY A 254 8.51 -26.44 -14.53
N ALA A 255 7.84 -27.35 -15.25
CA ALA A 255 8.13 -27.61 -16.65
C ALA A 255 6.87 -27.64 -17.53
N ALA A 256 6.91 -26.92 -18.64
CA ALA A 256 5.85 -26.83 -19.63
C ALA A 256 6.37 -26.98 -21.07
N GLY A 257 5.47 -27.09 -22.05
CA GLY A 257 5.84 -27.31 -23.44
C GLY A 257 6.54 -26.07 -24.03
N SER A 258 7.72 -26.25 -24.65
CA SER A 258 8.46 -25.14 -25.28
C SER A 258 7.83 -24.64 -26.59
N GLU A 259 6.99 -25.45 -27.22
CA GLU A 259 6.24 -25.11 -28.44
C GLU A 259 4.80 -24.68 -28.16
N SER A 260 4.35 -24.77 -26.90
CA SER A 260 2.99 -24.44 -26.46
C SER A 260 2.90 -22.96 -26.12
N VAL A 261 2.47 -22.14 -27.08
CA VAL A 261 2.41 -20.67 -26.91
C VAL A 261 1.54 -20.31 -25.69
N GLY A 262 2.08 -19.48 -24.81
CA GLY A 262 1.41 -19.04 -23.60
C GLY A 262 1.55 -19.96 -22.37
N GLU A 263 2.28 -21.09 -22.50
CA GLU A 263 2.62 -21.93 -21.34
C GLU A 263 3.86 -21.44 -20.60
N THR A 264 3.86 -21.66 -19.28
CA THR A 264 5.03 -21.39 -18.43
C THR A 264 5.30 -22.48 -17.39
N GLY A 265 6.57 -22.66 -17.03
CA GLY A 265 6.95 -23.54 -15.92
C GLY A 265 6.64 -22.92 -14.55
N GLY A 266 6.79 -21.62 -14.41
CA GLY A 266 6.57 -20.92 -13.14
C GLY A 266 5.13 -20.44 -12.98
N ILE A 267 4.92 -19.13 -13.14
CA ILE A 267 3.67 -18.42 -12.82
C ILE A 267 3.04 -17.87 -14.09
N GLY A 268 1.79 -18.26 -14.35
CA GLY A 268 0.97 -17.68 -15.41
C GLY A 268 -0.04 -16.69 -14.84
N VAL A 269 -0.10 -15.48 -15.40
CA VAL A 269 -0.98 -14.38 -14.98
C VAL A 269 -1.90 -14.02 -16.15
N TYR A 270 -3.18 -14.39 -16.02
CA TYR A 270 -4.12 -14.43 -17.14
C TYR A 270 -5.39 -13.60 -16.91
N ASN A 271 -6.00 -13.12 -17.99
CA ASN A 271 -7.37 -12.59 -18.02
C ASN A 271 -7.69 -11.56 -16.92
N GLY A 272 -6.89 -10.50 -16.81
CA GLY A 272 -7.10 -9.41 -15.84
C GLY A 272 -6.60 -9.72 -14.43
N SER A 273 -5.81 -10.79 -14.25
CA SER A 273 -5.24 -11.16 -12.96
C SER A 273 -4.04 -10.29 -12.58
N TYR A 274 -3.77 -10.23 -11.27
CA TYR A 274 -2.71 -9.42 -10.67
C TYR A 274 -1.71 -10.29 -9.90
N PHE A 275 -0.42 -10.06 -10.13
CA PHE A 275 0.66 -10.67 -9.38
C PHE A 275 1.65 -9.62 -8.87
N GLU A 276 1.97 -9.66 -7.59
CA GLU A 276 3.00 -8.81 -6.99
C GLU A 276 4.07 -9.63 -6.28
N MET A 277 5.34 -9.30 -6.58
CA MET A 277 6.53 -9.94 -6.02
C MET A 277 7.30 -8.95 -5.16
N ASN A 278 7.23 -9.16 -3.84
CA ASN A 278 7.93 -8.40 -2.80
C ASN A 278 9.09 -9.19 -2.18
N GLY A 279 9.39 -10.39 -2.70
CA GLY A 279 10.50 -11.21 -2.24
C GLY A 279 10.41 -12.65 -2.76
N GLY A 280 11.36 -13.50 -2.35
CA GLY A 280 11.45 -14.91 -2.74
C GLY A 280 12.15 -15.15 -4.08
N GLU A 281 12.11 -16.40 -4.54
CA GLU A 281 12.86 -16.87 -5.72
C GLU A 281 11.97 -17.63 -6.71
N ILE A 282 12.07 -17.30 -8.00
CA ILE A 282 11.45 -18.05 -9.10
C ILE A 282 12.56 -18.62 -9.97
N THR A 283 12.75 -19.95 -9.91
CA THR A 283 13.98 -20.54 -10.44
C THR A 283 13.84 -21.94 -11.05
N TRP A 284 14.71 -22.28 -12.00
CA TRP A 284 14.75 -23.60 -12.62
C TRP A 284 13.46 -24.00 -13.34
N ASN A 285 12.66 -23.03 -13.80
CA ASN A 285 11.45 -23.30 -14.56
C ASN A 285 11.74 -23.37 -16.05
N SER A 286 10.96 -24.17 -16.78
CA SER A 286 11.03 -24.26 -18.23
C SER A 286 9.66 -24.25 -18.90
N GLY A 287 9.58 -23.66 -20.10
CA GLY A 287 8.34 -23.59 -20.86
C GLY A 287 8.51 -22.78 -22.14
N TRP A 288 7.40 -22.40 -22.77
CA TRP A 288 7.44 -21.38 -23.81
C TRP A 288 7.85 -20.03 -23.21
N ALA A 289 7.27 -19.68 -22.05
CA ALA A 289 7.77 -18.67 -21.13
C ALA A 289 8.46 -19.37 -19.94
N GLY A 290 9.67 -18.97 -19.57
CA GLY A 290 10.44 -19.68 -18.54
C GLY A 290 9.83 -19.54 -17.14
N ALA A 291 9.85 -18.34 -16.56
CA ALA A 291 9.47 -18.11 -15.17
C ALA A 291 8.07 -17.50 -15.00
N ILE A 292 7.79 -16.36 -15.64
CA ILE A 292 6.52 -15.65 -15.55
C ILE A 292 5.97 -15.43 -16.96
N ASN A 293 4.69 -15.75 -17.16
CA ASN A 293 3.96 -15.35 -18.36
C ASN A 293 2.79 -14.43 -18.00
N ALA A 294 2.93 -13.14 -18.28
CA ALA A 294 1.86 -12.16 -18.19
C ALA A 294 1.15 -12.10 -19.54
N PHE A 295 -0.10 -12.55 -19.57
CA PHE A 295 -0.81 -12.82 -20.82
C PHE A 295 -2.28 -12.42 -20.71
N SER A 296 -2.77 -11.74 -21.74
CA SER A 296 -4.20 -11.62 -21.99
C SER A 296 -4.42 -11.51 -23.49
N TRP A 297 -5.19 -12.43 -24.05
CA TRP A 297 -5.49 -12.44 -25.48
C TRP A 297 -6.93 -12.01 -25.70
N GLU A 298 -7.06 -10.91 -26.41
CA GLU A 298 -8.36 -10.40 -26.78
C GLU A 298 -8.79 -10.86 -28.16
N THR A 299 -9.85 -11.69 -28.23
CA THR A 299 -10.29 -12.30 -29.50
C THR A 299 -11.41 -11.52 -30.21
N ASP A 300 -12.06 -10.56 -29.54
CA ASP A 300 -13.13 -9.72 -30.12
C ASP A 300 -12.66 -8.27 -30.34
N ILE A 301 -11.74 -8.12 -31.30
CA ILE A 301 -11.10 -6.86 -31.70
C ILE A 301 -12.06 -5.66 -31.92
N PRO A 302 -13.33 -5.83 -32.36
CA PRO A 302 -14.29 -4.72 -32.45
C PRO A 302 -14.78 -4.13 -31.12
N THR A 303 -14.72 -4.86 -30.00
CA THR A 303 -15.13 -4.38 -28.66
C THR A 303 -13.95 -4.09 -27.72
N LEU A 304 -12.73 -4.25 -28.24
CA LEU A 304 -11.43 -4.24 -27.53
C LEU A 304 -11.18 -3.03 -26.65
N ALA A 305 -11.41 -1.82 -27.18
CA ALA A 305 -11.06 -0.60 -26.46
C ALA A 305 -11.81 -0.47 -25.13
N ALA A 306 -13.02 -1.04 -25.01
CA ALA A 306 -13.82 -0.98 -23.79
C ALA A 306 -13.50 -2.10 -22.77
N GLN A 307 -12.86 -3.19 -23.19
CA GLN A 307 -12.56 -4.35 -22.34
C GLN A 307 -11.08 -4.45 -21.98
N SER A 308 -10.20 -3.85 -22.78
CA SER A 308 -8.75 -3.95 -22.64
C SER A 308 -8.24 -3.58 -21.25
N GLU A 309 -8.71 -2.51 -20.62
CA GLU A 309 -8.30 -2.18 -19.25
C GLU A 309 -8.76 -3.21 -18.22
N VAL A 310 -9.94 -3.80 -18.42
CA VAL A 310 -10.55 -4.74 -17.46
C VAL A 310 -9.88 -6.12 -17.51
N LEU A 311 -9.34 -6.50 -18.66
CA LEU A 311 -8.73 -7.80 -18.92
C LEU A 311 -7.20 -7.74 -18.94
N ARG A 312 -6.60 -6.57 -18.67
CA ARG A 312 -5.14 -6.41 -18.64
C ARG A 312 -4.55 -7.16 -17.45
N SER A 313 -3.71 -8.15 -17.74
CA SER A 313 -2.96 -8.87 -16.71
C SER A 313 -1.78 -8.01 -16.24
N THR A 314 -1.59 -7.89 -14.93
CA THR A 314 -0.59 -7.00 -14.34
C THR A 314 0.38 -7.77 -13.45
N VAL A 315 1.67 -7.50 -13.62
CA VAL A 315 2.74 -8.00 -12.75
C VAL A 315 3.56 -6.85 -12.19
N VAL A 316 3.80 -6.85 -10.87
CA VAL A 316 4.66 -5.87 -10.19
C VAL A 316 5.82 -6.60 -9.52
N ILE A 317 7.05 -6.21 -9.82
CA ILE A 317 8.28 -6.77 -9.25
C ILE A 317 8.97 -5.68 -8.44
N ASN A 318 8.87 -5.77 -7.12
CA ASN A 318 9.50 -4.83 -6.19
C ASN A 318 10.84 -5.38 -5.68
N GLU A 319 10.89 -6.66 -5.31
CA GLU A 319 12.09 -7.33 -4.80
C GLU A 319 12.16 -8.82 -5.21
N GLY A 320 13.19 -9.54 -4.76
CA GLY A 320 13.38 -10.97 -5.01
C GLY A 320 14.16 -11.31 -6.29
N GLY A 321 14.30 -12.61 -6.57
CA GLY A 321 15.15 -13.15 -7.62
C GLY A 321 14.40 -14.01 -8.64
N ILE A 322 14.68 -13.80 -9.93
CA ILE A 322 14.20 -14.65 -11.03
C ILE A 322 15.41 -15.16 -11.81
N SER A 323 15.72 -16.44 -11.65
CA SER A 323 17.00 -16.97 -12.14
C SER A 323 16.99 -18.43 -12.61
N TYR A 324 17.89 -18.79 -13.50
CA TYR A 324 18.03 -20.16 -14.01
C TYR A 324 16.80 -20.72 -14.72
N ASN A 325 15.95 -19.86 -15.29
CA ASN A 325 14.78 -20.29 -16.04
C ASN A 325 15.11 -20.40 -17.54
N THR A 326 14.37 -21.24 -18.25
CA THR A 326 14.57 -21.49 -19.69
C THR A 326 13.27 -21.34 -20.47
N GLY A 327 13.22 -20.40 -21.41
CA GLY A 327 12.06 -20.12 -22.24
C GLY A 327 12.32 -20.26 -23.75
N THR A 328 11.26 -20.28 -24.54
CA THR A 328 11.35 -19.99 -25.98
C THR A 328 11.27 -18.49 -26.22
N SER A 329 10.31 -17.80 -25.59
CA SER A 329 10.16 -16.34 -25.59
C SER A 329 10.14 -15.87 -24.14
N GLY A 330 11.17 -15.14 -23.71
CA GLY A 330 11.31 -14.73 -22.30
C GLY A 330 11.85 -15.86 -21.43
N GLY A 331 13.10 -15.74 -20.99
CA GLY A 331 13.69 -16.71 -20.06
C GLY A 331 13.14 -16.48 -18.64
N ALA A 332 13.11 -15.23 -18.19
CA ALA A 332 12.48 -14.87 -16.92
C ALA A 332 11.03 -14.44 -17.10
N VAL A 333 10.80 -13.36 -17.84
CA VAL A 333 9.47 -12.74 -17.96
C VAL A 333 9.06 -12.63 -19.42
N THR A 334 7.84 -13.08 -19.69
CA THR A 334 7.20 -12.95 -20.99
C THR A 334 5.95 -12.12 -20.83
N ILE A 335 5.82 -11.08 -21.66
CA ILE A 335 4.69 -10.17 -21.70
C ILE A 335 4.11 -10.29 -23.10
N TYR A 336 2.90 -10.84 -23.17
CA TYR A 336 2.34 -11.25 -24.44
C TYR A 336 0.88 -10.83 -24.57
N GLY A 337 0.59 -9.99 -25.57
CA GLY A 337 -0.72 -9.38 -25.76
C GLY A 337 -1.00 -8.27 -24.75
N ASN A 338 -2.23 -8.21 -24.22
CA ASN A 338 -2.69 -7.15 -23.34
C ASN A 338 -2.26 -7.39 -21.87
N ALA A 339 -0.99 -7.16 -21.59
CA ALA A 339 -0.42 -7.28 -20.26
C ALA A 339 0.54 -6.13 -19.93
N GLU A 340 0.78 -5.93 -18.64
CA GLU A 340 1.69 -4.92 -18.11
C GLU A 340 2.58 -5.52 -17.03
N VAL A 341 3.89 -5.23 -17.11
CA VAL A 341 4.86 -5.59 -16.09
C VAL A 341 5.63 -4.36 -15.65
N VAL A 342 5.63 -4.10 -14.35
CA VAL A 342 6.37 -3.01 -13.72
C VAL A 342 7.46 -3.58 -12.81
N MET A 343 8.71 -3.27 -13.10
CA MET A 343 9.86 -3.66 -12.30
C MET A 343 10.41 -2.42 -11.56
N ASN A 344 10.17 -2.35 -10.26
CA ASN A 344 10.70 -1.30 -9.38
C ASN A 344 12.05 -1.69 -8.77
N GLY A 345 12.32 -2.99 -8.65
CA GLY A 345 13.55 -3.53 -8.09
C GLY A 345 13.73 -5.02 -8.41
N GLY A 346 14.39 -5.77 -7.51
CA GLY A 346 14.67 -7.19 -7.71
C GLY A 346 15.77 -7.49 -8.73
N SER A 347 16.01 -8.78 -8.99
CA SER A 347 17.08 -9.26 -9.87
C SER A 347 16.60 -10.35 -10.84
N ILE A 348 16.78 -10.11 -12.14
CA ILE A 348 16.55 -11.06 -13.23
C ILE A 348 17.91 -11.48 -13.80
N TRP A 349 18.35 -12.71 -13.51
CA TRP A 349 19.70 -13.12 -13.88
C TRP A 349 19.87 -14.60 -14.21
N GLN A 350 20.82 -14.90 -15.10
CA GLN A 350 21.13 -16.27 -15.52
C GLN A 350 19.94 -17.04 -16.10
N ASN A 351 19.05 -16.35 -16.80
CA ASN A 351 17.97 -16.97 -17.56
C ASN A 351 18.38 -17.14 -19.03
N GLU A 352 17.77 -18.13 -19.69
CA GLU A 352 18.04 -18.46 -21.09
C GLU A 352 16.75 -18.49 -21.91
N ALA A 353 16.78 -17.92 -23.12
CA ALA A 353 15.69 -18.09 -24.09
C ALA A 353 16.16 -18.05 -25.54
N VAL A 354 15.25 -18.31 -26.50
CA VAL A 354 15.54 -18.02 -27.92
C VAL A 354 15.54 -16.51 -28.15
N THR A 355 14.52 -15.82 -27.65
CA THR A 355 14.42 -14.35 -27.66
C THR A 355 14.10 -13.82 -26.27
N GLY A 356 14.72 -12.71 -25.88
CA GLY A 356 14.49 -12.10 -24.56
C GLY A 356 15.01 -12.97 -23.42
N GLY A 357 16.33 -13.08 -23.24
CA GLY A 357 16.91 -13.96 -22.22
C GLY A 357 16.39 -13.61 -20.81
N GLY A 358 16.32 -12.33 -20.47
CA GLY A 358 15.60 -11.84 -19.30
C GLY A 358 14.12 -11.62 -19.61
N VAL A 359 13.80 -10.53 -20.30
CA VAL A 359 12.43 -10.05 -20.57
C VAL A 359 12.13 -10.10 -22.06
N SER A 360 10.92 -10.53 -22.41
CA SER A 360 10.39 -10.50 -23.76
C SER A 360 9.02 -9.83 -23.77
N ALA A 361 8.89 -8.69 -24.47
CA ALA A 361 7.65 -7.94 -24.62
C ALA A 361 7.15 -7.98 -26.07
N MET A 362 5.94 -8.51 -26.28
CA MET A 362 5.36 -8.78 -27.61
C MET A 362 3.87 -8.39 -27.66
N ASP A 363 3.56 -7.31 -28.36
CA ASP A 363 2.20 -6.75 -28.43
C ASP A 363 1.28 -7.39 -29.48
N LEU A 364 1.82 -8.21 -30.38
CA LEU A 364 1.11 -8.83 -31.51
C LEU A 364 0.61 -7.85 -32.58
N TYR A 365 1.25 -6.69 -32.72
CA TYR A 365 1.01 -5.82 -33.87
C TYR A 365 1.55 -6.42 -35.16
N VAL A 366 2.82 -6.84 -35.16
CA VAL A 366 3.49 -7.57 -36.25
C VAL A 366 4.31 -8.72 -35.70
N MET A 367 4.54 -9.74 -36.53
CA MET A 367 5.57 -10.74 -36.27
C MET A 367 6.84 -10.38 -37.03
N SER A 368 7.97 -10.36 -36.33
CA SER A 368 9.29 -10.15 -36.94
C SER A 368 9.78 -11.43 -37.64
N LEU A 369 10.21 -11.31 -38.89
CA LEU A 369 10.87 -12.40 -39.60
C LEU A 369 12.30 -12.64 -39.07
N PRO A 370 12.81 -13.88 -39.12
CA PRO A 370 14.21 -14.20 -38.81
C PRO A 370 15.21 -13.46 -39.73
N GLU A 371 14.79 -13.07 -40.93
CA GLU A 371 15.56 -12.21 -41.83
C GLU A 371 15.37 -10.75 -41.39
N PHE A 372 16.33 -10.25 -40.61
CA PHE A 372 16.38 -8.92 -39.98
C PHE A 372 15.54 -7.82 -40.67
N GLY A 373 14.49 -7.37 -39.98
CA GLY A 373 13.69 -6.19 -40.33
C GLY A 373 12.41 -6.45 -41.14
N GLY A 374 12.16 -7.69 -41.59
CA GLY A 374 10.91 -8.04 -42.26
C GLY A 374 9.73 -8.12 -41.28
N GLU A 375 8.60 -7.48 -41.63
CA GLU A 375 7.36 -7.51 -40.84
C GLU A 375 6.30 -8.37 -41.55
N ILE A 376 5.70 -9.30 -40.79
CA ILE A 376 4.46 -9.99 -41.19
C ILE A 376 3.32 -9.39 -40.36
N PRO A 377 2.18 -9.00 -40.98
CA PRO A 377 1.00 -8.59 -40.23
C PRO A 377 0.60 -9.64 -39.18
N ALA A 378 0.33 -9.19 -37.96
CA ALA A 378 -0.31 -9.97 -36.92
C ALA A 378 -1.64 -9.30 -36.54
N ASP A 379 -2.24 -9.68 -35.41
CA ASP A 379 -3.58 -9.28 -35.00
C ASP A 379 -3.83 -7.76 -35.09
N GLY A 380 -2.90 -6.95 -34.58
CA GLY A 380 -3.07 -5.49 -34.57
C GLY A 380 -3.08 -4.87 -35.97
N MET A 381 -2.14 -5.28 -36.82
CA MET A 381 -2.05 -4.78 -38.19
C MET A 381 -3.17 -5.33 -39.08
N GLU A 382 -3.55 -6.61 -38.93
CA GLU A 382 -4.67 -7.22 -39.66
C GLU A 382 -6.02 -6.60 -39.29
N ALA A 383 -6.16 -6.14 -38.05
CA ALA A 383 -7.31 -5.38 -37.57
C ALA A 383 -7.39 -3.94 -38.12
N GLY A 384 -6.33 -3.45 -38.77
CA GLY A 384 -6.29 -2.12 -39.38
C GLY A 384 -5.91 -0.99 -38.43
N TYR A 385 -5.40 -1.30 -37.24
CA TYR A 385 -4.78 -0.30 -36.36
C TYR A 385 -3.39 0.07 -36.88
N ASN A 386 -2.88 1.23 -36.47
CA ASN A 386 -1.45 1.52 -36.53
C ASN A 386 -0.78 1.08 -35.22
N ALA A 387 0.55 1.04 -35.21
CA ALA A 387 1.33 0.54 -34.07
C ALA A 387 1.17 1.36 -32.77
N GLU A 388 0.79 2.63 -32.86
CA GLU A 388 0.63 3.52 -31.71
C GLU A 388 -0.77 3.40 -31.09
N ASP A 389 -1.81 3.31 -31.92
CA ASP A 389 -3.16 3.00 -31.44
C ASP A 389 -3.22 1.60 -30.85
N TRP A 390 -2.52 0.62 -31.45
CA TRP A 390 -2.49 -0.75 -30.95
C TRP A 390 -1.84 -0.86 -29.56
N SER A 391 -0.77 -0.09 -29.31
CA SER A 391 -0.10 -0.12 -28.00
C SER A 391 -0.96 0.44 -26.86
N GLN A 392 -2.03 1.19 -27.15
CA GLN A 392 -3.00 1.59 -26.13
C GLN A 392 -3.99 0.47 -25.79
N ILE A 393 -4.22 -0.45 -26.72
CA ILE A 393 -5.25 -1.49 -26.60
C ILE A 393 -4.66 -2.82 -26.12
N SER A 394 -3.50 -3.20 -26.65
CA SER A 394 -2.79 -4.44 -26.31
C SER A 394 -1.30 -4.14 -26.14
N PRO A 395 -0.91 -3.43 -25.06
CA PRO A 395 0.41 -2.82 -24.95
C PRO A 395 1.57 -3.80 -24.91
N ALA A 396 1.43 -4.99 -24.33
CA ALA A 396 2.56 -5.75 -23.80
C ALA A 396 3.60 -4.83 -23.11
N ALA A 397 3.14 -4.07 -22.13
CA ALA A 397 3.90 -3.00 -21.49
C ALA A 397 4.98 -3.55 -20.56
N PHE A 398 6.18 -2.98 -20.64
CA PHE A 398 7.25 -3.21 -19.68
C PHE A 398 7.81 -1.88 -19.20
N THR A 399 7.73 -1.65 -17.88
CA THR A 399 8.31 -0.47 -17.25
C THR A 399 9.39 -0.89 -16.25
N MET A 400 10.62 -0.41 -16.46
CA MET A 400 11.74 -0.65 -15.54
C MET A 400 12.13 0.65 -14.83
N ASN A 401 11.76 0.76 -13.55
CA ASN A 401 12.07 1.89 -12.67
C ASN A 401 13.29 1.63 -11.77
N GLY A 402 13.86 0.42 -11.81
CA GLY A 402 15.01 0.03 -11.01
C GLY A 402 15.30 -1.47 -11.09
N GLY A 403 16.27 -1.92 -10.29
CA GLY A 403 16.68 -3.32 -10.22
C GLY A 403 17.76 -3.72 -11.22
N PHE A 404 17.97 -5.03 -11.35
CA PHE A 404 19.07 -5.62 -12.13
C PHE A 404 18.57 -6.66 -13.13
N ILE A 405 18.90 -6.51 -14.41
CA ILE A 405 18.71 -7.50 -15.47
C ILE A 405 20.08 -7.86 -16.02
N GLY A 406 20.64 -8.99 -15.59
CA GLY A 406 22.02 -9.30 -15.96
C GLY A 406 22.39 -10.76 -16.09
N ASP A 407 23.49 -11.01 -16.80
CA ASP A 407 24.00 -12.36 -17.08
C ASP A 407 22.97 -13.31 -17.74
N ASN A 408 21.96 -12.78 -18.42
CA ASN A 408 20.99 -13.56 -19.18
C ASN A 408 21.51 -13.87 -20.59
N PHE A 409 20.97 -14.92 -21.21
CA PHE A 409 21.37 -15.36 -22.55
C PHE A 409 20.17 -15.52 -23.48
N ALA A 410 20.24 -14.91 -24.67
CA ALA A 410 19.33 -15.19 -25.77
C ALA A 410 20.07 -15.88 -26.92
N GLN A 411 19.51 -16.96 -27.47
CA GLN A 411 20.10 -17.64 -28.63
C GLN A 411 20.10 -16.74 -29.87
N ASP A 412 19.02 -16.00 -30.08
CA ASP A 412 18.87 -15.08 -31.21
C ASP A 412 19.08 -13.64 -30.76
N THR A 413 18.06 -12.97 -30.19
CA THR A 413 18.11 -11.52 -29.95
C THR A 413 17.59 -11.10 -28.58
N GLY A 414 18.10 -9.98 -28.07
CA GLY A 414 17.69 -9.41 -26.79
C GLY A 414 18.15 -10.27 -25.60
N GLY A 415 19.45 -10.29 -25.33
CA GLY A 415 20.00 -11.08 -24.22
C GLY A 415 19.38 -10.68 -22.88
N GLY A 416 19.29 -9.38 -22.61
CA GLY A 416 18.53 -8.84 -21.48
C GLY A 416 17.05 -8.68 -21.83
N ILE A 417 16.74 -7.80 -22.78
CA ILE A 417 15.37 -7.39 -23.12
C ILE A 417 15.14 -7.49 -24.63
N TYR A 418 14.01 -8.09 -25.01
CA TYR A 418 13.49 -8.10 -26.37
C TYR A 418 12.23 -7.23 -26.47
N VAL A 419 12.24 -6.26 -27.40
CA VAL A 419 11.22 -5.21 -27.56
C VAL A 419 10.50 -5.38 -28.89
N ALA A 420 9.30 -5.93 -28.83
CA ALA A 420 8.31 -5.97 -29.92
C ALA A 420 6.99 -5.33 -29.45
N SER A 421 7.11 -4.11 -28.91
CA SER A 421 6.02 -3.30 -28.40
C SER A 421 6.46 -1.82 -28.36
N ASN A 422 5.50 -0.90 -28.50
CA ASN A 422 5.69 0.54 -28.28
C ASN A 422 5.44 0.99 -26.82
N ALA A 423 5.12 0.06 -25.92
CA ALA A 423 4.86 0.33 -24.50
C ALA A 423 6.00 -0.15 -23.58
N VAL A 424 7.23 -0.16 -24.09
CA VAL A 424 8.44 -0.48 -23.30
C VAL A 424 9.15 0.79 -22.89
N ASN A 425 9.20 1.04 -21.57
CA ASN A 425 9.80 2.21 -20.95
C ASN A 425 10.87 1.79 -19.95
N ILE A 426 12.12 2.21 -20.16
CA ILE A 426 13.23 1.87 -19.28
C ILE A 426 13.77 3.17 -18.70
N VAL A 427 13.50 3.38 -17.42
CA VAL A 427 13.76 4.64 -16.71
C VAL A 427 15.05 4.54 -15.90
N ALA A 428 15.24 3.45 -15.16
CA ALA A 428 16.41 3.29 -14.29
C ALA A 428 16.78 1.82 -14.02
N GLY A 429 17.99 1.62 -13.48
CA GLY A 429 18.53 0.32 -13.09
C GLY A 429 19.70 -0.16 -13.96
N ASP A 430 20.04 -1.44 -13.84
CA ASP A 430 21.22 -2.03 -14.49
C ASP A 430 20.84 -3.13 -15.47
N ILE A 431 21.28 -3.00 -16.73
CA ILE A 431 21.22 -4.05 -17.75
C ILE A 431 22.65 -4.48 -18.05
N ALA A 432 23.11 -5.55 -17.42
CA ALA A 432 24.54 -5.83 -17.33
C ALA A 432 24.96 -7.27 -17.65
N GLY A 433 26.04 -7.45 -18.43
CA GLY A 433 26.64 -8.77 -18.66
C GLY A 433 25.80 -9.74 -19.51
N ASN A 434 24.67 -9.30 -20.07
CA ASN A 434 23.79 -10.11 -20.87
C ASN A 434 24.43 -10.44 -22.23
N ARG A 435 23.99 -11.56 -22.84
CA ARG A 435 24.54 -12.06 -24.09
C ARG A 435 23.47 -12.46 -25.08
N SER A 436 23.70 -12.19 -26.36
CA SER A 436 22.85 -12.65 -27.46
C SER A 436 23.71 -13.35 -28.53
N GLY A 437 23.17 -14.42 -29.13
CA GLY A 437 23.83 -15.12 -30.22
C GLY A 437 23.79 -14.37 -31.56
N LEU A 438 22.84 -13.46 -31.77
CA LEU A 438 22.74 -12.60 -32.96
C LEU A 438 22.85 -11.12 -32.59
N ALA A 439 21.78 -10.48 -32.12
CA ALA A 439 21.74 -9.02 -31.96
C ALA A 439 21.18 -8.55 -30.61
N GLY A 440 21.74 -7.45 -30.09
CA GLY A 440 21.26 -6.80 -28.87
C GLY A 440 21.59 -7.62 -27.63
N GLY A 441 22.83 -7.55 -27.17
CA GLY A 441 23.26 -8.26 -25.96
C GLY A 441 22.47 -7.79 -24.74
N GLY A 442 22.35 -6.48 -24.56
CA GLY A 442 21.47 -5.86 -23.58
C GLY A 442 20.02 -5.81 -24.08
N ILE A 443 19.75 -4.99 -25.09
CA ILE A 443 18.39 -4.74 -25.61
C ILE A 443 18.33 -4.94 -27.12
N SER A 444 17.23 -5.52 -27.62
CA SER A 444 16.94 -5.62 -29.05
C SER A 444 15.56 -5.06 -29.39
N VAL A 445 15.50 -4.12 -30.35
CA VAL A 445 14.25 -3.60 -30.92
C VAL A 445 13.91 -4.35 -32.22
N ALA A 446 12.78 -5.05 -32.21
CA ALA A 446 12.47 -6.13 -33.14
C ALA A 446 12.27 -5.69 -34.60
N SER A 447 11.55 -4.59 -34.85
CA SER A 447 11.18 -4.16 -36.20
C SER A 447 11.02 -2.65 -36.31
N GLN A 448 10.84 -2.16 -37.55
CA GLN A 448 10.65 -0.74 -37.87
C GLN A 448 9.41 -0.11 -37.22
N SER A 449 8.39 -0.90 -36.90
CA SER A 449 7.16 -0.43 -36.24
C SER A 449 7.35 -0.10 -34.75
N TYR A 450 8.44 -0.57 -34.15
CA TYR A 450 8.67 -0.48 -32.72
C TYR A 450 9.68 0.58 -32.33
N ARG A 451 9.50 1.11 -31.12
CA ARG A 451 10.28 2.22 -30.58
C ARG A 451 10.75 1.90 -29.16
N LEU A 452 11.97 2.30 -28.84
CA LEU A 452 12.54 2.25 -27.50
C LEU A 452 12.88 3.66 -27.04
N ASN A 453 12.39 4.05 -25.88
CA ASN A 453 12.70 5.32 -25.25
C ASN A 453 13.52 5.10 -23.99
N LEU A 454 14.64 5.81 -23.88
CA LEU A 454 15.56 5.78 -22.74
C LEU A 454 15.80 7.21 -22.26
N SER A 455 16.17 7.37 -21.00
CA SER A 455 16.54 8.66 -20.40
C SER A 455 17.67 8.48 -19.42
N ASN A 456 18.54 9.49 -19.26
CA ASN A 456 19.64 9.50 -18.29
C ASN A 456 20.49 8.22 -18.35
N VAL A 457 20.88 7.80 -19.55
CA VAL A 457 21.47 6.47 -19.80
C VAL A 457 22.96 6.52 -20.14
N VAL A 458 23.72 5.58 -19.59
CA VAL A 458 25.11 5.28 -19.97
C VAL A 458 25.21 3.91 -20.62
N LEU A 459 25.82 3.85 -21.82
CA LEU A 459 26.22 2.63 -22.50
C LEU A 459 27.74 2.53 -22.49
N GLU A 460 28.28 1.61 -21.68
CA GLU A 460 29.72 1.46 -21.50
C GLU A 460 30.19 0.00 -21.46
N GLY A 461 31.35 -0.27 -22.04
CA GLY A 461 32.03 -1.56 -21.93
C GLY A 461 31.30 -2.70 -22.64
N ASN A 462 30.31 -2.39 -23.48
CA ASN A 462 29.61 -3.38 -24.28
C ASN A 462 30.48 -3.80 -25.47
N SER A 463 30.27 -5.03 -25.95
CA SER A 463 31.12 -5.62 -26.98
C SER A 463 30.35 -6.34 -28.08
N SER A 464 30.81 -6.18 -29.31
CA SER A 464 30.22 -6.82 -30.49
C SER A 464 31.27 -7.58 -31.28
N SER A 465 30.93 -8.81 -31.70
CA SER A 465 31.81 -9.62 -32.55
C SER A 465 31.78 -9.22 -34.03
N LEU A 466 30.85 -8.33 -34.44
CA LEU A 466 30.82 -7.68 -35.75
C LEU A 466 30.79 -6.16 -35.61
N HIS A 467 29.61 -5.54 -35.63
CA HIS A 467 29.39 -4.09 -35.71
C HIS A 467 28.70 -3.57 -34.45
N GLY A 468 29.01 -2.34 -34.02
CA GLY A 468 28.26 -1.62 -32.98
C GLY A 468 28.47 -2.23 -31.60
N GLY A 469 29.52 -1.84 -30.89
CA GLY A 469 29.74 -2.31 -29.51
C GLY A 469 28.68 -1.76 -28.57
N GLY A 470 28.46 -0.44 -28.61
CA GLY A 470 27.38 0.23 -27.88
C GLY A 470 26.03 0.01 -28.55
N VAL A 471 25.82 0.65 -29.71
CA VAL A 471 24.59 0.58 -30.50
C VAL A 471 24.85 0.10 -31.92
N TRP A 472 23.99 -0.79 -32.40
CA TRP A 472 23.92 -1.17 -33.80
C TRP A 472 22.53 -0.90 -34.40
N LEU A 473 22.51 -0.32 -35.59
CA LEU A 473 21.31 -0.04 -36.37
C LEU A 473 21.30 -0.87 -37.67
N SER A 474 20.16 -1.47 -37.97
CA SER A 474 19.93 -2.14 -39.25
C SER A 474 19.50 -1.15 -40.34
N ALA A 475 19.13 -1.65 -41.52
CA ALA A 475 18.69 -0.82 -42.65
C ALA A 475 17.44 0.04 -42.36
N THR A 476 16.63 -0.34 -41.37
CA THR A 476 15.40 0.35 -40.96
C THR A 476 15.52 1.00 -39.58
N GLY A 477 16.69 0.91 -38.95
CA GLY A 477 16.93 1.45 -37.62
C GLY A 477 17.30 2.93 -37.63
N SER A 478 16.94 3.65 -36.58
CA SER A 478 17.37 5.04 -36.35
C SER A 478 17.71 5.29 -34.89
N LEU A 479 18.56 6.29 -34.65
CA LEU A 479 18.99 6.69 -33.31
C LEU A 479 18.88 8.21 -33.16
N ASN A 480 18.17 8.63 -32.12
CA ASN A 480 18.03 10.03 -31.74
C ASN A 480 18.52 10.21 -30.30
N ILE A 481 19.50 11.07 -30.09
CA ILE A 481 20.05 11.43 -28.78
C ILE A 481 19.93 12.94 -28.62
N TYR A 482 19.21 13.38 -27.59
CA TYR A 482 18.98 14.78 -27.28
C TYR A 482 19.71 15.21 -25.99
N ASP A 483 19.78 16.53 -25.76
CA ASP A 483 20.49 17.15 -24.64
C ASP A 483 19.77 16.91 -23.30
N LEU A 484 18.45 17.13 -23.28
CA LEU A 484 17.64 16.99 -22.07
C LEU A 484 17.42 15.52 -21.75
N GLN A 485 17.78 15.10 -20.53
CA GLN A 485 17.73 13.70 -20.09
C GLN A 485 18.50 12.76 -21.04
N GLY A 486 19.58 13.28 -21.63
CA GLY A 486 20.32 12.65 -22.72
C GLY A 486 21.08 11.39 -22.35
N GLY A 487 21.91 10.94 -23.30
CA GLY A 487 22.67 9.71 -23.20
C GLY A 487 24.18 9.90 -23.32
N ALA A 488 24.91 8.90 -22.88
CA ALA A 488 26.35 8.81 -23.04
C ALA A 488 26.74 7.41 -23.55
N ILE A 489 27.43 7.35 -24.69
CA ILE A 489 27.86 6.09 -25.32
C ILE A 489 29.35 6.19 -25.56
N PHE A 490 30.15 5.46 -24.78
CA PHE A 490 31.61 5.52 -24.84
C PHE A 490 32.25 4.24 -24.30
N ASN A 491 33.53 4.03 -24.60
CA ASN A 491 34.33 2.87 -24.16
C ASN A 491 33.69 1.52 -24.51
N ASN A 492 32.95 1.44 -25.63
CA ASN A 492 32.45 0.19 -26.16
C ASN A 492 33.44 -0.40 -27.18
N SER A 493 33.20 -1.61 -27.67
CA SER A 493 34.09 -2.25 -28.64
C SER A 493 33.37 -3.10 -29.68
N ALA A 494 33.80 -2.99 -30.94
CA ALA A 494 33.33 -3.78 -32.06
C ALA A 494 34.51 -4.36 -32.85
N ARG A 495 34.41 -5.64 -33.21
CA ARG A 495 35.51 -6.33 -33.93
C ARG A 495 35.79 -5.72 -35.29
N LEU A 496 34.75 -5.33 -36.04
CA LEU A 496 34.92 -4.80 -37.39
C LEU A 496 34.94 -3.28 -37.37
N PHE A 497 33.83 -2.62 -37.04
CA PHE A 497 33.73 -1.16 -37.03
C PHE A 497 32.60 -0.66 -36.13
N GLY A 498 32.68 0.63 -35.77
CA GLY A 498 31.74 1.33 -34.91
C GLY A 498 31.73 0.77 -33.50
N ASP A 499 32.78 1.07 -32.74
CA ASP A 499 32.89 0.69 -31.34
C ASP A 499 31.69 1.19 -30.52
N ASP A 500 31.32 2.46 -30.66
CA ASP A 500 30.20 3.04 -29.91
C ASP A 500 28.89 2.97 -30.68
N ILE A 501 28.87 3.39 -31.95
CA ILE A 501 27.67 3.37 -32.79
C ILE A 501 28.03 2.82 -34.16
N ALA A 502 27.23 1.91 -34.69
CA ALA A 502 27.35 1.43 -36.06
C ALA A 502 26.00 1.33 -36.74
N HIS A 503 25.99 1.59 -38.04
CA HIS A 503 24.88 1.24 -38.90
C HIS A 503 25.38 0.36 -40.03
N SER A 504 24.67 -0.73 -40.28
CA SER A 504 24.92 -1.55 -41.46
C SER A 504 23.63 -2.24 -41.93
N GLY A 505 23.31 -2.09 -43.21
CA GLY A 505 22.16 -2.73 -43.83
C GLY A 505 22.54 -3.29 -45.20
N GLY A 506 22.28 -4.57 -45.43
CA GLY A 506 22.47 -5.15 -46.76
C GLY A 506 21.63 -6.40 -46.98
N VAL A 507 20.55 -6.29 -47.76
CA VAL A 507 20.15 -7.33 -48.72
C VAL A 507 19.33 -6.77 -49.88
N SER A 508 19.70 -7.24 -51.08
CA SER A 508 19.00 -7.27 -52.37
C SER A 508 17.59 -6.68 -52.47
N GLY A 509 17.45 -5.56 -53.18
CA GLY A 509 16.20 -5.24 -53.89
C GLY A 509 15.58 -3.87 -53.63
N GLY A 510 16.33 -2.79 -53.86
CA GLY A 510 15.78 -1.44 -53.91
C GLY A 510 15.96 -0.65 -52.61
N TYR A 511 16.54 0.53 -52.77
CA TYR A 511 16.81 1.54 -51.75
C TYR A 511 15.65 1.72 -50.76
N VAL A 512 15.90 1.55 -49.46
CA VAL A 512 15.06 2.16 -48.41
C VAL A 512 15.87 3.35 -47.87
N PRO A 513 15.36 4.59 -47.98
CA PRO A 513 16.13 5.82 -47.80
C PRO A 513 16.47 6.10 -46.34
N ALA A 514 17.49 6.96 -46.16
CA ALA A 514 17.99 7.50 -44.90
C ALA A 514 16.86 7.83 -43.91
N LEU A 515 16.84 7.13 -42.77
CA LEU A 515 16.06 7.55 -41.62
C LEU A 515 16.85 8.64 -40.91
N ASP A 516 16.22 9.80 -40.76
CA ASP A 516 16.82 10.93 -40.06
C ASP A 516 17.27 10.49 -38.66
N SER A 517 18.52 10.78 -38.34
CA SER A 517 19.12 10.51 -37.04
C SER A 517 19.63 11.81 -36.48
N HIS A 518 19.59 11.93 -35.16
CA HIS A 518 20.09 13.09 -34.45
C HIS A 518 21.03 12.65 -33.35
N LEU A 519 22.26 13.14 -33.34
CA LEU A 519 23.21 12.89 -32.25
C LEU A 519 23.61 14.23 -31.62
N SER A 520 23.16 14.45 -30.39
CA SER A 520 23.62 15.58 -29.58
C SER A 520 25.14 15.58 -29.44
N GLN A 521 25.72 16.79 -29.44
CA GLN A 521 27.13 17.00 -29.14
C GLN A 521 27.38 17.22 -27.63
N VAL A 522 26.32 17.13 -26.83
CA VAL A 522 26.33 17.21 -25.37
C VAL A 522 25.86 15.86 -24.83
N MET A 523 26.71 15.18 -24.06
CA MET A 523 26.34 13.95 -23.37
C MET A 523 25.73 14.25 -22.00
N LEU A 524 25.10 13.24 -21.40
CA LEU A 524 24.65 13.29 -20.02
C LEU A 524 25.75 13.85 -19.08
N GLY A 525 25.37 14.79 -18.22
CA GLY A 525 26.30 15.50 -17.34
C GLY A 525 27.03 16.68 -17.96
N GLU A 526 26.45 17.27 -19.01
CA GLU A 526 26.94 18.49 -19.69
C GLU A 526 28.33 18.33 -20.35
N GLY A 527 28.81 17.10 -20.48
CA GLY A 527 30.07 16.78 -21.14
C GLY A 527 29.98 16.92 -22.66
N THR A 528 31.13 17.03 -23.33
CA THR A 528 31.16 17.05 -24.81
C THR A 528 31.14 15.64 -25.39
N ALA A 529 30.32 15.43 -26.42
CA ALA A 529 30.26 14.19 -27.21
C ALA A 529 30.68 14.43 -28.66
N ALA A 530 31.98 14.34 -28.94
CA ALA A 530 32.50 14.46 -30.29
C ALA A 530 32.56 13.08 -30.96
N TYR A 531 31.94 12.94 -32.12
CA TYR A 531 31.93 11.66 -32.85
C TYR A 531 32.92 11.68 -34.01
N TYR A 532 33.69 10.61 -34.15
CA TYR A 532 34.65 10.43 -35.22
C TYR A 532 34.42 9.14 -35.95
N ARG A 533 34.90 9.08 -37.19
CA ARG A 533 34.73 7.89 -38.02
C ARG A 533 35.54 6.72 -37.48
N ASP A 534 34.87 5.59 -37.33
CA ASP A 534 35.46 4.34 -36.90
C ASP A 534 34.99 3.21 -37.81
N GLY A 535 35.44 3.27 -39.06
CA GLY A 535 35.13 2.31 -40.12
C GLY A 535 33.75 2.47 -40.74
N GLY A 536 33.36 1.48 -41.54
CA GLY A 536 32.05 1.42 -42.19
C GLY A 536 31.95 0.28 -43.20
N VAL A 537 30.83 0.17 -43.88
CA VAL A 537 30.62 -0.89 -44.88
C VAL A 537 31.57 -0.67 -46.06
N GLY A 538 32.53 -1.59 -46.24
CA GLY A 538 33.58 -1.48 -47.26
C GLY A 538 34.76 -0.59 -46.88
N ASP A 539 34.84 -0.14 -45.62
CA ASP A 539 35.92 0.67 -45.09
C ASP A 539 36.45 0.13 -43.76
N GLU A 540 37.69 -0.37 -43.78
CA GLU A 540 38.37 -0.97 -42.62
C GLU A 540 39.17 0.05 -41.79
N THR A 541 39.11 1.35 -42.11
CA THR A 541 39.83 2.38 -41.36
C THR A 541 39.22 2.58 -39.98
N ARG A 542 39.97 2.24 -38.93
CA ARG A 542 39.56 2.44 -37.53
C ARG A 542 39.93 3.82 -37.01
N PHE A 543 39.26 4.25 -35.95
CA PHE A 543 39.59 5.50 -35.26
C PHE A 543 41.07 5.52 -34.82
N ASP A 544 41.76 6.63 -35.13
CA ASP A 544 43.14 6.89 -34.69
C ASP A 544 43.16 8.15 -33.82
N PRO A 545 43.42 8.05 -32.50
CA PRO A 545 43.44 9.22 -31.62
C PRO A 545 44.53 10.23 -31.98
N VAL A 546 45.56 9.84 -32.75
CA VAL A 546 46.61 10.75 -33.23
C VAL A 546 46.14 11.53 -34.47
N ASN A 547 45.32 10.90 -35.32
CA ASN A 547 44.81 11.49 -36.55
C ASN A 547 43.30 11.19 -36.69
N PRO A 548 42.45 11.81 -35.87
CA PRO A 548 41.04 11.43 -35.73
C PRO A 548 40.19 11.75 -36.97
N GLY A 549 40.72 12.52 -37.92
CA GLY A 549 39.99 12.99 -39.09
C GLY A 549 39.01 14.12 -38.72
N SER A 550 38.01 14.32 -39.58
CA SER A 550 36.95 15.31 -39.36
C SER A 550 35.90 14.77 -38.40
N GLU A 551 35.44 15.63 -37.49
CA GLU A 551 34.31 15.33 -36.60
C GLU A 551 33.03 15.11 -37.43
N GLN A 552 32.26 14.09 -37.08
CA GLN A 552 31.04 13.68 -37.77
C GLN A 552 29.83 14.23 -37.01
N VAL A 553 29.13 15.20 -37.60
CA VAL A 553 27.93 15.81 -37.00
C VAL A 553 26.69 15.24 -37.67
N ILE A 554 25.81 14.63 -36.88
CA ILE A 554 24.59 13.99 -37.35
C ILE A 554 23.38 14.80 -36.87
N GLN A 555 22.71 15.52 -37.76
CA GLN A 555 21.58 16.40 -37.46
C GLN A 555 20.54 16.39 -38.58
N ASN A 556 19.26 16.48 -38.19
CA ASN A 556 18.10 16.45 -39.11
C ASN A 556 18.10 17.60 -40.13
N VAL A 557 18.79 18.71 -39.85
CA VAL A 557 18.95 19.85 -40.77
C VAL A 557 20.40 20.28 -40.82
N ALA A 558 20.96 20.41 -42.02
CA ALA A 558 22.32 20.91 -42.19
C ALA A 558 22.39 22.42 -41.83
N PRO A 559 23.32 22.85 -40.98
CA PRO A 559 23.42 24.26 -40.58
C PRO A 559 23.83 25.15 -41.76
N GLU A 560 23.32 26.39 -41.79
CA GLU A 560 23.59 27.36 -42.86
C GLU A 560 25.07 27.74 -42.97
N ASN A 561 25.80 27.72 -41.84
CA ASN A 561 27.24 27.99 -41.77
C ASN A 561 27.99 26.73 -41.31
N GLN A 562 28.53 25.98 -42.26
CA GLN A 562 29.27 24.74 -41.98
C GLN A 562 30.73 25.01 -41.62
N ASP A 563 31.16 24.48 -40.48
CA ASP A 563 32.57 24.43 -40.09
C ASP A 563 33.36 23.46 -41.01
N PRO A 564 34.40 23.92 -41.72
CA PRO A 564 35.19 23.07 -42.63
C PRO A 564 35.97 21.95 -41.93
N SER A 565 36.08 21.96 -40.60
CA SER A 565 36.68 20.86 -39.82
C SER A 565 35.71 19.73 -39.47
N LYS A 566 34.40 19.90 -39.79
CA LYS A 566 33.34 18.94 -39.52
C LYS A 566 32.69 18.45 -40.81
N GLU A 567 32.15 17.23 -40.77
CA GLU A 567 31.31 16.67 -41.83
C GLU A 567 29.87 16.51 -41.32
N TYR A 568 28.91 17.11 -42.02
CA TYR A 568 27.51 17.12 -41.62
C TYR A 568 26.72 16.07 -42.41
N PHE A 569 25.95 15.25 -41.69
CA PHE A 569 25.07 14.24 -42.25
C PHE A 569 23.69 14.30 -41.59
N THR A 570 22.66 13.85 -42.32
CA THR A 570 21.30 13.73 -41.78
C THR A 570 20.99 12.33 -41.25
N ALA A 571 21.88 11.35 -41.48
CA ALA A 571 21.72 9.96 -41.04
C ALA A 571 23.08 9.27 -40.85
N ILE A 572 23.10 8.20 -40.05
CA ILE A 572 24.29 7.37 -39.77
C ILE A 572 24.45 6.31 -40.88
N GLU A 573 24.37 6.66 -42.17
CA GLU A 573 24.31 5.64 -43.23
C GLU A 573 25.66 4.93 -43.47
N ASN A 574 25.69 3.60 -43.29
CA ASN A 574 26.83 2.70 -43.56
C ASN A 574 28.15 3.08 -42.87
N ARG A 575 28.06 3.63 -41.65
CA ARG A 575 29.18 4.18 -40.90
C ARG A 575 29.30 3.57 -39.51
N GLY A 576 30.54 3.47 -39.04
CA GLY A 576 30.88 3.31 -37.63
C GLY A 576 31.35 4.63 -37.04
N LEU A 577 31.00 4.87 -35.79
CA LEU A 577 31.38 6.04 -35.02
C LEU A 577 32.06 5.61 -33.71
N TYR A 578 33.08 6.37 -33.33
CA TYR A 578 33.76 6.33 -32.04
C TYR A 578 33.53 7.68 -31.36
N GLN A 579 33.06 7.64 -30.11
CA GLN A 579 32.82 8.83 -29.30
C GLN A 579 34.09 9.20 -28.53
N VAL A 580 34.44 10.48 -28.59
CA VAL A 580 35.57 11.04 -27.83
C VAL A 580 35.03 12.04 -26.81
N SER A 581 35.38 11.80 -25.56
CA SER A 581 35.06 12.62 -24.39
C SER A 581 36.23 12.60 -23.40
N THR A 582 36.28 13.56 -22.47
CA THR A 582 37.28 13.53 -21.41
C THR A 582 36.90 12.52 -20.32
N VAL A 583 37.88 12.06 -19.53
CA VAL A 583 37.59 11.19 -18.38
C VAL A 583 36.65 11.87 -17.39
N HIS A 584 36.76 13.20 -17.22
CA HIS A 584 35.89 13.97 -16.33
C HIS A 584 34.43 13.97 -16.81
N ASP A 585 34.21 14.11 -18.12
CA ASP A 585 32.87 14.06 -18.71
C ASP A 585 32.26 12.66 -18.57
N GLN A 586 33.06 11.62 -18.80
CA GLN A 586 32.63 10.23 -18.60
C GLN A 586 32.27 9.95 -17.14
N ASP A 587 33.07 10.42 -16.18
CA ASP A 587 32.77 10.28 -14.75
C ASP A 587 31.50 11.03 -14.35
N SER A 588 31.27 12.22 -14.92
CA SER A 588 30.07 13.01 -14.69
C SER A 588 28.82 12.32 -15.25
N ALA A 589 28.91 11.76 -16.46
CA ALA A 589 27.84 10.96 -17.06
C ALA A 589 27.52 9.72 -16.21
N ARG A 590 28.53 8.98 -15.74
CA ARG A 590 28.31 7.81 -14.85
C ARG A 590 27.65 8.18 -13.54
N ALA A 591 27.99 9.34 -12.97
CA ALA A 591 27.43 9.80 -11.69
C ALA A 591 25.96 10.23 -11.79
N LEU A 592 25.54 10.71 -12.96
CA LEU A 592 24.16 11.16 -13.22
C LEU A 592 23.29 10.12 -13.93
N ALA A 593 23.87 8.99 -14.33
CA ALA A 593 23.13 7.91 -14.98
C ALA A 593 22.15 7.25 -14.01
N GLU A 594 20.87 7.26 -14.38
CA GLU A 594 19.82 6.50 -13.69
C GLU A 594 19.70 5.09 -14.29
N LEU A 595 20.02 4.95 -15.59
CA LEU A 595 20.06 3.68 -16.32
C LEU A 595 21.48 3.37 -16.81
N ARG A 596 21.95 2.14 -16.59
CA ARG A 596 23.27 1.68 -17.05
C ARG A 596 23.13 0.41 -17.87
N ILE A 597 23.63 0.45 -19.11
CA ILE A 597 23.69 -0.70 -20.02
C ILE A 597 25.17 -1.05 -20.20
N ILE A 598 25.65 -2.05 -19.47
CA ILE A 598 27.09 -2.26 -19.29
C ILE A 598 27.56 -3.70 -19.51
N GLY A 599 28.70 -3.85 -20.19
CA GLY A 599 29.35 -5.17 -20.32
C GLY A 599 28.55 -6.24 -21.08
N ASN A 600 27.52 -5.84 -21.84
CA ASN A 600 26.71 -6.76 -22.63
C ASN A 600 27.42 -7.16 -23.93
N SER A 601 27.02 -8.28 -24.54
CA SER A 601 27.70 -8.78 -25.76
C SER A 601 26.80 -9.49 -26.78
N SER A 602 27.09 -9.31 -28.08
CA SER A 602 26.37 -9.97 -29.18
C SER A 602 27.19 -10.03 -30.49
N GLN A 603 26.61 -10.50 -31.60
CA GLN A 603 27.20 -10.30 -32.94
C GLN A 603 26.97 -8.90 -33.49
N TRP A 604 25.78 -8.32 -33.27
CA TRP A 604 25.44 -6.96 -33.68
C TRP A 604 24.84 -6.19 -32.51
N GLY A 605 25.43 -5.05 -32.13
CA GLY A 605 24.88 -4.24 -31.04
C GLY A 605 25.10 -4.91 -29.69
N GLY A 606 26.29 -4.76 -29.10
CA GLY A 606 26.62 -5.36 -27.81
C GLY A 606 25.67 -4.87 -26.71
N GLY A 607 25.48 -3.55 -26.62
CA GLY A 607 24.49 -2.92 -25.75
C GLY A 607 23.09 -3.00 -26.36
N ILE A 608 22.87 -2.28 -27.45
CA ILE A 608 21.57 -2.17 -28.13
C ILE A 608 21.69 -2.56 -29.60
N ALA A 609 20.74 -3.34 -30.09
CA ALA A 609 20.49 -3.54 -31.51
C ALA A 609 19.08 -3.03 -31.86
N ALA A 610 18.94 -2.31 -32.97
CA ALA A 610 17.63 -1.81 -33.38
C ALA A 610 17.35 -1.95 -34.87
N ASN A 611 16.22 -2.59 -35.17
CA ASN A 611 15.55 -2.48 -36.45
C ASN A 611 14.53 -1.32 -36.50
N GLY A 612 14.15 -0.79 -35.34
CA GLY A 612 13.23 0.34 -35.19
C GLY A 612 13.91 1.60 -34.67
N VAL A 613 13.14 2.44 -33.97
CA VAL A 613 13.62 3.73 -33.47
C VAL A 613 14.15 3.59 -32.05
N VAL A 614 15.35 4.11 -31.79
CA VAL A 614 15.86 4.31 -30.43
C VAL A 614 15.93 5.81 -30.16
N THR A 615 15.27 6.25 -29.10
CA THR A 615 15.30 7.63 -28.63
C THR A 615 15.93 7.68 -27.24
N ILE A 616 16.88 8.59 -27.06
CA ILE A 616 17.52 8.88 -25.78
C ILE A 616 17.34 10.36 -25.47
N GLY A 617 16.64 10.66 -24.37
CA GLY A 617 16.30 12.01 -23.95
C GLY A 617 15.14 12.64 -24.73
N ALA A 618 14.94 13.96 -24.56
CA ALA A 618 13.84 14.72 -25.15
C ALA A 618 14.31 16.00 -25.87
N GLU A 619 13.57 16.42 -26.91
CA GLU A 619 13.79 17.70 -27.59
C GLU A 619 13.51 18.90 -26.67
N ALA A 620 14.37 19.92 -26.72
CA ALA A 620 14.12 21.19 -26.03
C ALA A 620 12.98 21.97 -26.71
N PRO A 621 12.03 22.58 -25.97
CA PRO A 621 10.94 23.36 -26.57
C PRO A 621 11.44 24.61 -27.32
N VAL A 622 10.75 24.98 -28.42
CA VAL A 622 11.13 26.07 -29.34
C VAL A 622 11.09 27.45 -28.65
N GLN A 623 12.14 28.25 -28.83
CA GLN A 623 12.33 29.58 -28.21
C GLN A 623 11.40 30.67 -28.80
N PRO A 624 10.82 31.60 -27.99
CA PRO A 624 9.88 32.64 -28.43
C PRO A 624 10.52 33.87 -29.13
N GLU A 625 9.76 34.59 -29.97
CA GLU A 625 10.18 35.87 -30.61
C GLU A 625 10.26 37.00 -29.56
N LEU A 626 11.40 37.68 -29.49
CA LEU A 626 11.71 38.65 -28.43
C LEU A 626 11.66 40.13 -28.91
N THR A 627 11.46 41.05 -27.98
CA THR A 627 11.42 42.51 -28.12
C THR A 627 12.14 43.20 -26.95
N SER A 628 12.14 44.53 -26.91
CA SER A 628 12.71 45.36 -25.84
C SER A 628 11.70 46.40 -25.31
N LEU A 629 11.93 46.88 -24.08
CA LEU A 629 11.20 47.98 -23.43
C LEU A 629 12.20 49.01 -22.91
N THR A 630 12.14 50.25 -23.42
CA THR A 630 12.95 51.37 -22.95
C THR A 630 12.13 52.30 -22.07
N VAL A 631 12.72 52.71 -20.93
CA VAL A 631 12.10 53.54 -19.90
C VAL A 631 12.91 54.81 -19.68
N ASP A 632 12.23 55.96 -19.69
CA ASP A 632 12.77 57.29 -19.39
C ASP A 632 12.21 57.84 -18.07
N LYS A 633 13.09 58.10 -17.09
CA LYS A 633 12.71 58.54 -15.74
C LYS A 633 12.87 60.05 -15.55
N VAL A 634 11.88 60.68 -14.92
CA VAL A 634 11.78 62.11 -14.65
C VAL A 634 11.59 62.37 -13.16
N TRP A 635 12.31 63.36 -12.61
CA TRP A 635 12.24 63.75 -11.20
C TRP A 635 11.77 65.19 -11.01
N LEU A 636 10.78 65.40 -10.15
CA LEU A 636 10.15 66.69 -9.86
C LEU A 636 10.20 67.00 -8.34
N ASP A 637 10.31 68.28 -7.97
CA ASP A 637 10.08 68.72 -6.59
C ASP A 637 8.58 68.76 -6.25
N TYR A 638 8.25 69.05 -4.99
CA TYR A 638 6.88 69.22 -4.50
C TYR A 638 6.04 70.24 -5.32
N TRP A 639 6.68 71.17 -6.04
CA TRP A 639 6.04 72.19 -6.87
C TRP A 639 5.97 71.81 -8.36
N GLY A 640 6.35 70.59 -8.72
CA GLY A 640 6.35 70.08 -10.09
C GLY A 640 7.48 70.63 -10.96
N GLN A 641 8.58 71.13 -10.37
CA GLN A 641 9.76 71.59 -11.11
C GLN A 641 10.82 70.49 -11.21
N PRO A 642 11.52 70.34 -12.36
CA PRO A 642 12.57 69.35 -12.51
C PRO A 642 13.70 69.54 -11.50
N ILE A 643 14.12 68.43 -10.89
CA ILE A 643 15.25 68.39 -9.94
C ILE A 643 16.36 67.52 -10.49
N THR A 644 17.61 67.99 -10.34
CA THR A 644 18.82 67.33 -10.87
C THR A 644 19.90 67.15 -9.80
N ARG A 645 19.57 67.40 -8.53
CA ARG A 645 20.49 67.33 -7.38
C ARG A 645 19.76 66.79 -6.16
N GLY A 646 20.43 65.94 -5.38
CA GLY A 646 19.81 65.27 -4.23
C GLY A 646 18.81 64.19 -4.62
N LEU A 647 19.04 63.55 -5.77
CA LEU A 647 18.34 62.36 -6.23
C LEU A 647 19.01 61.11 -5.60
N PRO A 648 18.29 59.99 -5.48
CA PRO A 648 18.92 58.71 -5.10
C PRO A 648 20.00 58.32 -6.13
N ASP A 649 20.93 57.46 -5.71
CA ASP A 649 21.99 56.97 -6.60
C ASP A 649 21.45 55.97 -7.64
N GLU A 650 20.42 55.20 -7.27
CA GLU A 650 19.69 54.26 -8.14
C GLU A 650 18.24 54.05 -7.65
N ILE A 651 17.39 53.53 -8.53
CA ILE A 651 16.01 53.05 -8.26
C ILE A 651 15.83 51.66 -8.85
N TYR A 652 14.86 50.88 -8.39
CA TYR A 652 14.58 49.57 -8.98
C TYR A 652 13.33 49.64 -9.87
N LEU A 653 13.48 49.18 -11.12
CA LEU A 653 12.40 49.08 -12.09
C LEU A 653 12.25 47.63 -12.54
N GLN A 654 11.02 47.14 -12.64
CA GLN A 654 10.70 45.81 -13.16
C GLN A 654 9.74 45.90 -14.35
N PRO A 655 9.99 45.21 -15.48
CA PRO A 655 9.01 45.13 -16.56
C PRO A 655 7.76 44.41 -16.08
N VAL A 656 6.59 44.89 -16.50
CA VAL A 656 5.32 44.17 -16.26
C VAL A 656 4.55 44.05 -17.57
N ARG A 657 3.91 42.91 -17.80
CA ARG A 657 2.89 42.74 -18.84
C ARG A 657 1.50 43.06 -18.27
N LEU A 658 0.62 43.56 -19.13
CA LEU A 658 -0.72 43.97 -18.73
C LEU A 658 -1.77 42.97 -19.19
N GLU A 659 -2.60 42.50 -18.25
CA GLU A 659 -3.78 41.66 -18.50
C GLU A 659 -5.02 42.35 -17.89
N GLY A 660 -5.69 43.20 -18.67
CA GLY A 660 -6.77 44.03 -18.14
C GLY A 660 -6.24 45.15 -17.23
N GLU A 661 -6.66 45.18 -15.96
CA GLU A 661 -6.10 46.09 -14.93
C GLU A 661 -4.93 45.46 -14.16
N GLU A 662 -4.64 44.18 -14.37
CA GLU A 662 -3.62 43.42 -13.66
C GLU A 662 -2.23 43.65 -14.28
N ARG A 663 -1.21 43.82 -13.43
CA ARG A 663 0.19 44.03 -13.80
C ARG A 663 1.00 42.81 -13.39
N ILE A 664 1.40 42.00 -14.36
CA ILE A 664 2.12 40.75 -14.11
C ILE A 664 3.61 40.98 -14.36
N PRO A 665 4.50 40.77 -13.38
CA PRO A 665 5.95 40.94 -13.54
C PRO A 665 6.56 40.07 -14.64
N VAL A 666 7.54 40.61 -15.37
CA VAL A 666 8.28 39.92 -16.43
C VAL A 666 9.78 40.17 -16.24
N GLY A 667 10.49 39.15 -15.72
CA GLY A 667 11.90 39.25 -15.34
C GLY A 667 12.12 39.91 -13.97
N ASP A 668 13.37 39.95 -13.51
CA ASP A 668 13.71 40.50 -12.19
C ASP A 668 13.76 42.04 -12.18
N PRO A 669 13.55 42.71 -11.03
CA PRO A 669 13.79 44.14 -10.89
C PRO A 669 15.25 44.51 -11.17
N VAL A 670 15.47 45.62 -11.85
CA VAL A 670 16.80 46.10 -12.21
C VAL A 670 17.07 47.45 -11.57
N ALA A 671 18.24 47.58 -10.94
CA ALA A 671 18.75 48.86 -10.45
C ALA A 671 19.09 49.78 -11.65
N VAL A 672 18.47 50.96 -11.68
CA VAL A 672 18.63 51.99 -12.70
C VAL A 672 19.16 53.24 -12.02
N GLY A 673 20.35 53.69 -12.42
CA GLY A 673 20.93 54.97 -12.01
C GLY A 673 21.05 55.96 -13.18
N PRO A 674 21.52 57.19 -12.93
CA PRO A 674 21.79 58.15 -13.99
C PRO A 674 22.97 57.69 -14.85
N ASP A 675 22.90 57.96 -16.15
CA ASP A 675 24.04 57.77 -17.05
C ASP A 675 25.13 58.85 -16.86
N MET A 676 26.19 58.78 -17.68
CA MET A 676 27.30 59.73 -17.60
C MET A 676 26.91 61.19 -17.93
N GLU A 677 25.75 61.41 -18.56
CA GLU A 677 25.20 62.72 -18.89
C GLU A 677 24.18 63.21 -17.85
N GLY A 678 23.78 62.34 -16.92
CA GLY A 678 22.84 62.61 -15.83
C GLY A 678 21.40 62.25 -16.17
N ASP A 679 21.16 61.59 -17.32
CA ASP A 679 19.85 61.15 -17.76
C ASP A 679 19.53 59.76 -17.18
N TRP A 680 18.28 59.56 -16.76
CA TRP A 680 17.84 58.29 -16.19
C TRP A 680 17.07 57.49 -17.23
N ARG A 681 17.76 56.55 -17.89
CA ARG A 681 17.19 55.71 -18.96
C ARG A 681 17.66 54.26 -18.80
N HIS A 682 16.73 53.32 -19.02
CA HIS A 682 17.05 51.89 -19.04
C HIS A 682 16.30 51.16 -20.17
N THR A 683 16.90 50.12 -20.74
CA THR A 683 16.26 49.27 -21.76
C THR A 683 16.31 47.81 -21.33
N PHE A 684 15.14 47.23 -21.07
CA PHE A 684 14.96 45.80 -20.89
C PHE A 684 14.94 45.11 -22.26
N THR A 685 15.73 44.06 -22.44
CA THR A 685 15.82 43.30 -23.70
C THR A 685 15.45 41.84 -23.47
N GLY A 686 15.02 41.14 -24.51
CA GLY A 686 14.70 39.71 -24.40
C GLY A 686 13.29 39.44 -23.85
N LEU A 687 12.39 40.41 -23.95
CA LEU A 687 11.01 40.28 -23.52
C LEU A 687 10.20 39.56 -24.62
N PRO A 688 9.30 38.62 -24.32
CA PRO A 688 8.44 38.02 -25.34
C PRO A 688 7.62 39.09 -26.06
N LYS A 689 7.56 39.03 -27.38
CA LYS A 689 6.76 39.97 -28.17
C LYS A 689 5.30 39.55 -28.29
N TYR A 690 5.07 38.24 -28.30
CA TYR A 690 3.75 37.64 -28.40
C TYR A 690 3.53 36.62 -27.29
N ASP A 691 2.29 36.50 -26.83
CA ASP A 691 1.80 35.40 -25.99
C ASP A 691 0.62 34.75 -26.71
N ALA A 692 0.66 33.43 -26.89
CA ALA A 692 -0.32 32.67 -27.67
C ALA A 692 -0.67 33.24 -29.07
N GLY A 693 0.24 34.02 -29.68
CA GLY A 693 0.05 34.67 -30.99
C GLY A 693 -0.56 36.08 -30.93
N GLU A 694 -0.88 36.61 -29.74
CA GLU A 694 -1.33 37.99 -29.53
C GLU A 694 -0.21 38.91 -29.03
N LEU A 695 -0.27 40.20 -29.38
CA LEU A 695 0.75 41.18 -29.02
C LEU A 695 0.64 41.58 -27.55
N ILE A 696 1.72 41.42 -26.78
CA ILE A 696 1.75 41.73 -25.34
C ILE A 696 1.80 43.25 -25.10
N GLN A 697 1.02 43.79 -24.16
CA GLN A 697 1.17 45.18 -23.68
C GLN A 697 2.09 45.24 -22.46
N TYR A 698 3.02 46.19 -22.45
CA TYR A 698 4.02 46.34 -21.37
C TYR A 698 3.86 47.65 -20.58
N SER A 699 4.30 47.64 -19.33
CA SER A 699 4.54 48.80 -18.45
C SER A 699 5.74 48.48 -17.54
N VAL A 700 5.96 49.25 -16.47
CA VAL A 700 6.90 48.91 -15.38
C VAL A 700 6.26 49.05 -14.00
N ALA A 701 6.82 48.34 -13.02
CA ALA A 701 6.69 48.61 -11.60
C ALA A 701 7.96 49.31 -11.10
N GLU A 702 7.81 50.22 -10.13
CA GLU A 702 8.92 50.92 -9.47
C GLU A 702 8.80 50.76 -7.97
N ASP A 703 9.91 50.40 -7.31
CA ASP A 703 9.96 50.31 -5.85
C ASP A 703 9.71 51.69 -5.22
N PRO A 704 9.03 51.76 -4.05
CA PRO A 704 8.81 53.01 -3.36
C PRO A 704 10.12 53.79 -3.14
N VAL A 705 10.22 54.98 -3.74
CA VAL A 705 11.38 55.86 -3.54
C VAL A 705 11.10 56.77 -2.36
N MET A 706 11.91 56.62 -1.30
CA MET A 706 11.85 57.45 -0.09
C MET A 706 11.84 58.95 -0.44
N ASP A 707 10.93 59.69 0.20
CA ASP A 707 10.59 61.09 -0.07
C ASP A 707 9.86 61.37 -1.39
N TYR A 708 9.44 60.40 -2.22
CA TYR A 708 8.79 60.66 -3.52
C TYR A 708 7.49 59.87 -3.78
N HIS A 709 6.57 60.46 -4.56
CA HIS A 709 5.39 59.79 -5.14
C HIS A 709 5.57 59.56 -6.66
N SER A 710 5.24 58.37 -7.18
CA SER A 710 5.45 57.94 -8.57
C SER A 710 4.18 57.95 -9.45
N ASP A 711 4.32 58.31 -10.73
CA ASP A 711 3.28 58.25 -11.78
C ASP A 711 3.78 57.45 -13.00
N ILE A 712 3.09 56.35 -13.34
CA ILE A 712 3.53 55.33 -14.32
C ILE A 712 2.39 54.91 -15.27
N GLY A 713 2.60 55.12 -16.59
CA GLY A 713 1.65 54.77 -17.66
C GLY A 713 1.89 53.42 -18.36
N VAL A 714 1.26 53.22 -19.52
CA VAL A 714 1.43 52.03 -20.40
C VAL A 714 2.43 52.33 -21.51
N ALA A 715 3.29 51.38 -21.84
CA ALA A 715 4.33 51.54 -22.87
C ALA A 715 3.74 51.53 -24.29
N THR A 716 4.33 52.33 -25.18
CA THR A 716 3.93 52.43 -26.58
C THR A 716 4.89 51.63 -27.47
N LEU A 717 4.37 50.75 -28.34
CA LEU A 717 5.18 49.99 -29.29
C LEU A 717 5.65 50.87 -30.46
N THR A 718 6.93 50.81 -30.78
CA THR A 718 7.58 51.50 -31.91
C THR A 718 8.42 50.52 -32.74
N ASP A 719 8.98 50.99 -33.86
CA ASP A 719 9.86 50.19 -34.72
C ASP A 719 11.12 49.66 -33.99
N ASP A 720 11.54 50.33 -32.91
CA ASP A 720 12.73 50.01 -32.11
C ASP A 720 12.40 49.30 -30.77
N GLY A 721 11.14 48.85 -30.57
CA GLY A 721 10.64 48.24 -29.33
C GLY A 721 9.64 49.12 -28.57
N TYR A 722 9.29 48.73 -27.35
CA TYR A 722 8.39 49.49 -26.47
C TYR A 722 9.10 50.69 -25.81
N GLN A 723 8.37 51.79 -25.60
CA GLN A 723 8.87 53.03 -24.98
C GLN A 723 7.91 53.50 -23.86
N LEU A 724 8.44 53.94 -22.70
CA LEU A 724 7.66 54.39 -21.54
C LEU A 724 8.37 55.51 -20.77
N SER A 725 7.61 56.41 -20.12
CA SER A 725 8.17 57.41 -19.19
C SER A 725 7.55 57.29 -17.79
N VAL A 726 8.39 57.47 -16.76
CA VAL A 726 8.05 57.36 -15.33
C VAL A 726 8.40 58.67 -14.60
N VAL A 727 7.55 59.17 -13.70
CA VAL A 727 7.73 60.47 -13.03
C VAL A 727 7.68 60.34 -11.50
N ASN A 728 8.63 60.93 -10.75
CA ASN A 728 8.62 61.01 -9.27
C ASN A 728 8.56 62.44 -8.70
N MET A 729 7.81 62.68 -7.61
CA MET A 729 7.59 63.99 -6.97
C MET A 729 7.82 64.04 -5.44
N ARG A 730 8.61 65.00 -4.89
CA ARG A 730 9.16 65.01 -3.49
C ARG A 730 8.21 65.41 -2.30
N MET A 731 8.40 64.88 -1.07
CA MET A 731 7.64 65.03 0.24
C MET A 731 8.24 66.04 1.30
N ASP A 732 7.63 66.29 2.50
CA ASP A 732 7.87 67.42 3.51
C ASP A 732 8.81 67.08 4.75
N PRO A 733 9.73 67.97 5.22
CA PRO A 733 10.82 67.65 6.20
C PRO A 733 10.61 67.76 7.75
N GLU A 734 9.49 68.23 8.33
CA GLU A 734 9.32 68.33 9.82
C GLU A 734 8.79 67.06 10.51
N LEU A 735 8.45 66.06 9.72
CA LEU A 735 7.85 64.81 10.16
C LEU A 735 8.84 63.66 9.94
N MET A 736 8.60 62.54 10.61
CA MET A 736 9.28 61.29 10.28
C MET A 736 8.31 60.15 10.25
N ASP A 737 8.67 59.16 9.46
CA ASP A 737 7.94 57.90 9.41
C ASP A 737 8.79 56.81 10.07
N ILE A 738 8.12 55.90 10.77
CA ILE A 738 8.75 54.72 11.37
C ILE A 738 8.27 53.49 10.63
N VAL A 739 9.22 52.80 9.99
CA VAL A 739 8.96 51.55 9.28
C VAL A 739 9.32 50.39 10.19
N VAL A 740 8.35 49.53 10.45
CA VAL A 740 8.55 48.25 11.14
C VAL A 740 8.72 47.18 10.08
N VAL A 741 9.84 46.48 10.09
CA VAL A 741 10.12 45.37 9.18
C VAL A 741 10.18 44.07 9.98
N LYS A 742 9.50 43.05 9.50
CA LYS A 742 9.44 41.73 10.15
C LYS A 742 10.23 40.71 9.35
N GLN A 743 11.03 39.92 10.07
CA GLN A 743 11.75 38.76 9.54
C GLN A 743 11.29 37.49 10.24
N TRP A 744 11.11 36.45 9.45
CA TRP A 744 10.83 35.10 9.91
C TRP A 744 12.05 34.24 9.60
N ILE A 745 12.54 33.52 10.60
CA ILE A 745 13.64 32.58 10.42
C ILE A 745 13.27 31.23 11.04
N ASP A 746 13.81 30.14 10.49
CA ASP A 746 13.66 28.80 11.05
C ASP A 746 14.54 28.60 12.29
N HIS A 747 14.42 27.42 12.92
CA HIS A 747 15.20 27.05 14.11
C HIS A 747 16.72 26.95 13.86
N GLU A 748 17.15 26.88 12.60
CA GLU A 748 18.55 26.86 12.18
C GLU A 748 19.07 28.26 11.81
N GLY A 749 18.20 29.27 11.80
CA GLY A 749 18.50 30.67 11.49
C GLY A 749 18.35 31.04 10.02
N SER A 750 17.74 30.18 9.19
CA SER A 750 17.49 30.45 7.76
C SER A 750 16.22 31.27 7.56
N PRO A 751 16.17 32.23 6.60
CA PRO A 751 14.96 32.99 6.30
C PRO A 751 13.77 32.10 5.86
N LEU A 752 12.56 32.44 6.31
CA LEU A 752 11.29 31.82 5.91
C LEU A 752 10.47 32.80 5.04
N SER A 753 9.86 32.32 3.96
CA SER A 753 9.09 33.15 3.02
C SER A 753 7.58 33.03 3.23
N TYR A 754 6.84 34.14 3.19
CA TYR A 754 5.38 34.11 3.41
C TYR A 754 4.67 33.18 2.41
N GLY A 755 3.74 32.35 2.91
CA GLY A 755 3.04 31.35 2.11
C GLY A 755 3.75 29.99 1.99
N GLU A 756 4.98 29.85 2.51
CA GLU A 756 5.62 28.54 2.65
C GLU A 756 4.86 27.66 3.67
N THR A 757 4.00 26.78 3.16
CA THR A 757 3.51 25.62 3.91
C THR A 757 4.52 24.50 3.79
N TRP A 758 5.01 23.98 4.92
CA TRP A 758 5.91 22.82 4.90
C TRP A 758 5.16 21.57 4.44
N PRO A 759 5.74 20.73 3.55
CA PRO A 759 4.98 19.66 2.91
C PRO A 759 4.51 18.50 3.80
N GLU A 760 4.85 18.41 5.09
CA GLU A 760 4.50 17.19 5.83
C GLU A 760 4.26 17.35 7.34
N TYR A 761 4.33 18.56 7.91
CA TYR A 761 4.20 18.71 9.37
C TYR A 761 3.13 19.72 9.75
N MET A 762 1.95 19.19 10.08
CA MET A 762 0.82 19.81 10.77
C MET A 762 0.59 21.30 10.46
N GLY A 763 -0.12 21.59 9.37
CA GLY A 763 -0.38 22.95 8.84
C GLY A 763 -0.63 24.06 9.86
N MET A 764 0.44 24.56 10.49
CA MET A 764 0.50 25.85 11.16
C MET A 764 1.05 26.81 10.11
N PRO A 765 0.18 27.43 9.28
CA PRO A 765 0.62 28.46 8.37
C PRO A 765 1.26 29.60 9.18
N MET A 766 2.21 30.32 8.57
CA MET A 766 2.60 31.60 9.13
C MET A 766 1.35 32.45 9.37
N PRO A 767 1.27 33.21 10.47
CA PRO A 767 0.10 34.02 10.75
C PRO A 767 -0.15 34.94 9.57
N SER A 768 -1.41 35.16 9.20
CA SER A 768 -1.78 36.04 8.09
C SER A 768 -1.64 37.52 8.45
N SER A 769 -1.49 37.83 9.73
CA SER A 769 -1.22 39.16 10.25
C SER A 769 -0.54 39.13 11.61
N VAL A 770 0.18 40.19 11.96
CA VAL A 770 0.79 40.37 13.28
C VAL A 770 0.49 41.76 13.80
N ASP A 771 -0.05 41.85 15.02
CA ASP A 771 -0.30 43.13 15.66
C ASP A 771 0.94 43.63 16.39
N VAL A 772 1.26 44.90 16.15
CA VAL A 772 2.36 45.63 16.80
C VAL A 772 1.86 46.90 17.46
N GLN A 773 2.41 47.19 18.63
CA GLN A 773 2.14 48.42 19.37
C GLN A 773 3.38 49.30 19.32
N LEU A 774 3.27 50.48 18.70
CA LEU A 774 4.30 51.51 18.78
C LEU A 774 4.21 52.21 20.13
N LEU A 775 5.35 52.23 20.81
CA LEU A 775 5.58 52.85 22.11
C LEU A 775 6.58 53.99 21.94
N SER A 776 6.44 55.02 22.77
CA SER A 776 7.39 56.13 22.82
C SER A 776 7.82 56.44 24.25
N ILE A 777 9.00 57.04 24.37
CA ILE A 777 9.52 57.62 25.61
C ILE A 777 10.13 58.99 25.31
N GLU A 778 9.78 59.98 26.13
CA GLU A 778 10.34 61.33 26.09
C GLU A 778 11.39 61.47 27.21
N GLY A 779 12.68 61.43 26.87
CA GLY A 779 13.77 61.46 27.88
C GLY A 779 13.72 60.27 28.86
N ASP A 780 13.73 60.53 30.17
CA ASP A 780 13.57 59.52 31.23
C ASP A 780 12.09 59.37 31.69
N GLY A 781 11.14 59.79 30.85
CA GLY A 781 9.69 59.77 31.14
C GLY A 781 9.07 58.36 31.15
N PRO A 782 7.77 58.24 31.47
CA PRO A 782 7.07 56.96 31.36
C PRO A 782 6.88 56.56 29.89
N VAL A 783 6.94 55.26 29.62
CA VAL A 783 6.57 54.68 28.33
C VAL A 783 5.10 54.96 28.02
N THR A 784 4.79 55.45 26.82
CA THR A 784 3.42 55.73 26.38
C THR A 784 3.12 55.10 25.01
N PRO A 785 1.96 54.41 24.84
CA PRO A 785 1.49 53.98 23.53
C PRO A 785 1.14 55.16 22.62
N VAL A 786 1.62 55.15 21.38
CA VAL A 786 1.40 56.24 20.41
C VAL A 786 0.62 55.82 19.17
N GLY A 787 0.61 54.53 18.83
CA GLY A 787 -0.15 53.98 17.71
C GLY A 787 -0.05 52.46 17.63
N SER A 788 -1.06 51.81 17.09
CA SER A 788 -1.07 50.37 16.84
C SER A 788 -1.16 50.12 15.35
N GLY A 789 -0.48 49.08 14.86
CA GLY A 789 -0.49 48.65 13.48
C GLY A 789 -0.66 47.15 13.37
N THR A 790 -1.20 46.70 12.26
CA THR A 790 -1.29 45.28 11.92
C THR A 790 -0.41 45.07 10.69
N LEU A 791 0.69 44.33 10.84
CA LEU A 791 1.49 43.93 9.69
C LEU A 791 0.74 42.82 8.95
N THR A 792 0.74 42.92 7.63
CA THR A 792 0.33 41.85 6.72
C THR A 792 1.44 41.68 5.67
N PRO A 793 1.59 40.51 5.07
CA PRO A 793 2.59 40.27 4.05
C PRO A 793 2.23 41.00 2.76
N GLY A 794 3.24 41.59 2.11
CA GLY A 794 3.16 42.11 0.75
C GLY A 794 3.14 41.00 -0.29
N GLU A 795 2.93 41.36 -1.56
CA GLU A 795 2.93 40.43 -2.70
C GLU A 795 4.30 39.74 -2.91
N ASP A 796 5.38 40.37 -2.44
CA ASP A 796 6.76 39.86 -2.44
C ASP A 796 7.10 39.01 -1.20
N GLY A 797 6.13 38.80 -0.30
CA GLY A 797 6.31 38.09 0.97
C GLY A 797 7.05 38.89 2.05
N SER A 798 7.40 40.15 1.79
CA SER A 798 7.97 41.05 2.79
C SER A 798 6.90 41.52 3.76
N TRP A 799 7.29 41.74 5.02
CA TRP A 799 6.37 42.18 6.07
C TRP A 799 6.80 43.55 6.57
N GLN A 800 6.00 44.57 6.27
CA GLN A 800 6.28 45.93 6.70
C GLN A 800 5.02 46.68 7.11
N TYR A 801 5.17 47.61 8.05
CA TYR A 801 4.13 48.56 8.41
C TYR A 801 4.75 49.91 8.75
N GLU A 802 4.13 50.99 8.29
CA GLU A 802 4.65 52.33 8.43
C GLU A 802 3.74 53.21 9.29
N PHE A 803 4.34 53.84 10.30
CA PHE A 803 3.70 54.87 11.09
C PHE A 803 4.12 56.23 10.55
N HIS A 804 3.18 56.92 9.91
CA HIS A 804 3.44 58.21 9.27
C HIS A 804 3.31 59.41 10.20
N ASP A 805 3.89 60.53 9.76
CA ASP A 805 3.70 61.86 10.33
C ASP A 805 4.08 61.96 11.83
N LEU A 806 5.03 61.13 12.27
CA LEU A 806 5.48 61.10 13.66
C LEU A 806 6.41 62.26 13.95
N ARG A 807 6.24 62.85 15.12
CA ARG A 807 7.10 63.96 15.55
C ARG A 807 8.49 63.44 15.90
N ARG A 808 9.50 64.04 15.28
CA ARG A 808 10.91 63.84 15.63
C ARG A 808 11.27 64.37 17.02
N TYR A 809 10.63 65.46 17.43
CA TYR A 809 10.90 66.16 18.69
C TYR A 809 9.60 66.66 19.31
N ASN A 810 9.56 66.68 20.65
CA ASN A 810 8.57 67.45 21.40
C ASN A 810 9.27 68.70 21.97
N GLY A 811 9.26 69.81 21.23
CA GLY A 811 10.11 70.96 21.51
C GLY A 811 11.58 70.63 21.20
N ASP A 812 12.48 70.80 22.19
CA ASP A 812 13.90 70.47 22.06
C ASP A 812 14.24 69.04 22.57
N VAL A 813 13.25 68.26 22.98
CA VAL A 813 13.43 66.90 23.54
C VAL A 813 13.22 65.85 22.44
N PRO A 814 14.20 64.97 22.17
CA PRO A 814 14.05 63.88 21.21
C PRO A 814 13.09 62.81 21.76
N ILE A 815 12.25 62.26 20.89
CA ILE A 815 11.36 61.15 21.20
C ILE A 815 12.00 59.86 20.71
N ILE A 816 12.14 58.85 21.57
CA ILE A 816 12.59 57.52 21.17
C ILE A 816 11.37 56.62 21.04
N TYR A 817 11.32 55.87 19.95
CA TYR A 817 10.22 54.96 19.63
C TYR A 817 10.72 53.53 19.55
N TRP A 818 9.91 52.56 19.95
CA TRP A 818 10.16 51.13 19.73
C TRP A 818 8.81 50.40 19.61
N VAL A 819 8.88 49.12 19.23
CA VAL A 819 7.71 48.28 19.00
C VAL A 819 7.63 47.18 20.03
N ASP A 820 6.42 46.85 20.47
CA ASP A 820 6.10 45.64 21.19
C ASP A 820 5.22 44.74 20.31
N GLU A 821 5.54 43.45 20.25
CA GLU A 821 4.83 42.45 19.44
C GLU A 821 4.07 41.48 20.34
N ALA A 822 2.83 41.18 19.99
CA ALA A 822 2.06 40.17 20.72
C ALA A 822 2.72 38.77 20.59
N PRO A 823 2.71 37.93 21.64
CA PRO A 823 3.29 36.58 21.55
C PRO A 823 2.67 35.76 20.42
N ILE A 824 3.51 35.14 19.59
CA ILE A 824 3.09 34.31 18.46
C ILE A 824 3.41 32.85 18.76
N GLU A 825 2.38 32.01 18.71
CA GLU A 825 2.51 30.60 19.05
C GLU A 825 3.47 29.86 18.09
N GLY A 826 4.40 29.07 18.64
CA GLY A 826 5.41 28.33 17.85
C GLY A 826 6.65 29.13 17.46
N TYR A 827 6.74 30.39 17.88
CA TYR A 827 7.88 31.28 17.61
C TYR A 827 8.39 31.95 18.88
N THR A 828 9.68 32.29 18.88
CA THR A 828 10.27 33.23 19.85
C THR A 828 10.55 34.56 19.16
N SER A 829 10.16 35.69 19.78
CA SER A 829 10.34 37.03 19.20
C SER A 829 11.54 37.78 19.79
N GLU A 830 12.25 38.50 18.93
CA GLU A 830 13.30 39.45 19.29
C GLU A 830 13.07 40.77 18.56
N VAL A 831 12.93 41.86 19.31
CA VAL A 831 12.80 43.23 18.75
C VAL A 831 14.16 43.90 18.78
N GLY A 832 14.65 44.32 17.61
CA GLY A 832 15.89 45.06 17.47
C GLY A 832 15.77 46.53 17.87
N ASP A 833 16.91 47.15 18.19
CA ASP A 833 16.97 48.59 18.45
C ASP A 833 16.60 49.41 17.18
N PRO A 834 15.92 50.56 17.32
CA PRO A 834 15.59 51.42 16.18
C PRO A 834 16.84 51.95 15.48
N VAL A 835 16.91 51.76 14.16
CA VAL A 835 17.98 52.28 13.31
C VAL A 835 17.51 53.60 12.68
N LEU A 836 18.12 54.71 13.09
CA LEU A 836 17.80 56.04 12.55
C LEU A 836 18.24 56.16 11.09
N THR A 837 17.36 56.68 10.25
CA THR A 837 17.67 57.10 8.86
C THR A 837 17.64 58.63 8.76
N ASP A 838 18.06 59.18 7.63
CA ASP A 838 18.13 60.64 7.44
C ASP A 838 16.75 61.32 7.64
N PHE A 839 15.65 60.61 7.31
CA PHE A 839 14.28 61.14 7.35
C PHE A 839 13.26 60.26 8.14
N GLY A 840 13.70 59.12 8.70
CA GLY A 840 12.84 58.18 9.46
C GLY A 840 13.58 57.34 10.51
N ALA A 841 12.96 56.24 10.93
CA ALA A 841 13.62 55.15 11.66
C ALA A 841 13.07 53.79 11.22
N VAL A 842 13.92 52.77 11.19
CA VAL A 842 13.53 51.38 10.90
C VAL A 842 13.69 50.53 12.15
N ILE A 843 12.69 49.72 12.48
CA ILE A 843 12.73 48.76 13.58
C ILE A 843 12.54 47.36 13.01
N THR A 844 13.47 46.45 13.29
CA THR A 844 13.37 45.05 12.85
C THR A 844 12.85 44.18 13.97
N VAL A 845 11.84 43.36 13.68
CA VAL A 845 11.36 42.31 14.58
C VAL A 845 11.67 40.95 13.96
N ILE A 846 12.33 40.06 14.70
CA ILE A 846 12.73 38.72 14.23
C ILE A 846 11.92 37.68 15.00
N ASN A 847 11.24 36.78 14.27
CA ASN A 847 10.64 35.58 14.86
C ASN A 847 11.40 34.33 14.42
N THR A 848 11.89 33.57 15.40
CA THR A 848 12.54 32.28 15.18
C THR A 848 11.57 31.15 15.44
N ARG A 849 11.38 30.26 14.46
CA ARG A 849 10.52 29.08 14.57
C ARG A 849 11.13 28.05 15.50
N ILE A 850 10.33 27.43 16.36
CA ILE A 850 10.77 26.34 17.24
C ILE A 850 10.72 25.00 16.47
N GLN A 851 11.76 24.15 16.55
CA GLN A 851 11.76 22.81 15.93
C GLN A 851 10.76 21.88 16.67
N PRO A 852 9.74 21.32 16.00
CA PRO A 852 8.72 20.54 16.70
C PRO A 852 9.05 19.03 16.80
N GLU A 853 8.78 18.42 17.97
CA GLU A 853 8.58 16.96 18.06
C GLU A 853 7.16 16.61 17.59
N LEU A 854 6.99 15.46 16.92
CA LEU A 854 5.74 15.08 16.26
C LEU A 854 5.19 13.72 16.72
N THR A 855 3.91 13.48 16.44
CA THR A 855 3.12 12.30 16.85
C THR A 855 1.92 12.10 15.91
N SER A 856 1.01 11.17 16.21
CA SER A 856 -0.24 10.95 15.46
C SER A 856 -1.41 10.61 16.39
N LEU A 857 -2.64 10.81 15.90
CA LEU A 857 -3.89 10.51 16.60
C LEU A 857 -4.82 9.68 15.72
N THR A 858 -5.07 8.43 16.09
CA THR A 858 -6.06 7.57 15.43
C THR A 858 -7.43 7.74 16.06
N VAL A 859 -8.46 7.86 15.24
CA VAL A 859 -9.87 7.91 15.63
C VAL A 859 -10.54 6.60 15.26
N ASP A 860 -11.12 5.93 16.25
CA ASP A 860 -12.04 4.82 16.04
C ASP A 860 -13.47 5.31 16.19
N LYS A 861 -14.32 5.03 15.21
CA LYS A 861 -15.70 5.47 15.22
C LYS A 861 -16.64 4.30 15.47
N VAL A 862 -17.46 4.45 16.50
CA VAL A 862 -18.41 3.45 16.98
C VAL A 862 -19.82 4.00 16.92
N TRP A 863 -20.77 3.19 16.44
CA TRP A 863 -22.19 3.52 16.38
C TRP A 863 -22.97 2.59 17.30
N VAL A 864 -23.76 3.17 18.20
CA VAL A 864 -24.60 2.42 19.15
C VAL A 864 -26.02 2.98 19.18
N ASP A 865 -26.99 2.12 19.49
CA ASP A 865 -28.35 2.53 19.78
C ASP A 865 -28.46 3.22 21.15
N HIS A 866 -29.66 3.64 21.54
CA HIS A 866 -29.87 4.35 22.81
C HIS A 866 -29.67 3.47 24.06
N GLU A 867 -29.52 2.15 23.89
CA GLU A 867 -29.18 1.17 24.90
C GLU A 867 -27.69 0.80 24.92
N GLY A 868 -26.90 1.31 23.97
CA GLY A 868 -25.48 1.05 23.85
C GLY A 868 -25.12 -0.22 23.06
N ALA A 869 -26.07 -0.83 22.34
CA ALA A 869 -25.80 -1.96 21.45
C ALA A 869 -25.30 -1.49 20.07
N PRO A 870 -24.38 -2.21 19.40
CA PRO A 870 -23.83 -1.78 18.10
C PRO A 870 -24.89 -1.65 17.00
N LEU A 871 -24.78 -0.60 16.18
CA LEU A 871 -25.63 -0.36 15.02
C LEU A 871 -24.89 -0.73 13.72
N ALA A 872 -25.57 -1.48 12.83
CA ALA A 872 -25.05 -1.83 11.50
C ALA A 872 -25.85 -1.19 10.33
N ASP A 873 -27.08 -0.76 10.59
CA ASP A 873 -28.00 -0.25 9.55
C ASP A 873 -28.49 1.18 9.88
N GLY A 874 -28.79 1.98 8.85
CA GLY A 874 -29.33 3.34 9.02
C GLY A 874 -28.28 4.38 9.44
N LEU A 875 -27.00 4.12 9.13
CA LEU A 875 -25.87 5.03 9.35
C LEU A 875 -25.77 6.05 8.20
N PRO A 876 -25.20 7.25 8.43
CA PRO A 876 -24.91 8.20 7.37
C PRO A 876 -23.84 7.66 6.40
N GLU A 877 -23.81 8.19 5.16
CA GLU A 877 -22.80 7.80 4.15
C GLU A 877 -21.38 8.29 4.50
N SER A 878 -21.29 9.39 5.25
CA SER A 878 -20.03 9.97 5.74
C SER A 878 -20.26 10.78 7.01
N ILE A 879 -19.16 11.07 7.72
CA ILE A 879 -19.11 12.00 8.85
C ILE A 879 -18.00 13.02 8.62
N GLU A 880 -18.07 14.16 9.29
CA GLU A 880 -16.99 15.15 9.30
C GLU A 880 -16.38 15.25 10.69
N LEU A 881 -15.05 15.12 10.76
CA LEU A 881 -14.27 15.24 11.99
C LEU A 881 -13.37 16.47 11.92
N GLN A 882 -13.45 17.34 12.91
CA GLN A 882 -12.53 18.45 13.13
C GLN A 882 -11.54 18.06 14.23
N LEU A 883 -10.25 17.99 13.91
CA LEU A 883 -9.22 17.85 14.95
C LEU A 883 -9.22 19.11 15.82
N VAL A 884 -9.16 18.93 17.15
CA VAL A 884 -9.03 20.03 18.11
C VAL A 884 -7.86 19.79 19.06
N ARG A 885 -7.23 20.88 19.50
CA ARG A 885 -6.16 20.88 20.49
C ARG A 885 -6.57 21.69 21.72
N TYR A 886 -6.18 21.23 22.89
CA TYR A 886 -6.49 21.90 24.16
C TYR A 886 -5.32 22.78 24.62
N ASP A 887 -5.59 24.04 24.95
CA ASP A 887 -4.60 25.01 25.47
C ASP A 887 -4.63 25.16 27.01
N GLY A 888 -5.42 24.33 27.69
CA GLY A 888 -5.66 24.39 29.13
C GLY A 888 -6.96 25.11 29.53
N VAL A 889 -7.66 25.75 28.58
CA VAL A 889 -8.92 26.49 28.82
C VAL A 889 -10.00 26.20 27.75
N SER A 890 -9.62 26.03 26.48
CA SER A 890 -10.54 25.88 25.34
C SER A 890 -10.04 24.91 24.27
N GLU A 891 -10.97 24.34 23.50
CA GLU A 891 -10.71 23.53 22.31
C GLU A 891 -10.49 24.45 21.11
N LEU A 892 -9.32 24.33 20.48
CA LEU A 892 -8.94 25.08 19.29
C LEU A 892 -8.91 24.15 18.07
N PRO A 893 -9.65 24.42 16.99
CA PRO A 893 -9.62 23.61 15.78
C PRO A 893 -8.22 23.66 15.13
N VAL A 894 -7.77 22.51 14.62
CA VAL A 894 -6.50 22.34 13.92
C VAL A 894 -6.75 21.73 12.54
N GLY A 895 -6.42 22.47 11.49
CA GLY A 895 -6.68 22.07 10.10
C GLY A 895 -8.16 22.16 9.71
N GLU A 896 -8.44 21.84 8.45
CA GLU A 896 -9.82 21.73 7.94
C GLU A 896 -10.48 20.42 8.43
N PRO A 897 -11.82 20.38 8.57
CA PRO A 897 -12.54 19.15 8.84
C PRO A 897 -12.25 18.08 7.78
N VAL A 898 -12.13 16.83 8.21
CA VAL A 898 -11.90 15.68 7.33
C VAL A 898 -13.19 14.90 7.17
N THR A 899 -13.54 14.55 5.93
CA THR A 899 -14.65 13.65 5.64
C THR A 899 -14.18 12.21 5.79
N VAL A 900 -14.84 11.45 6.65
CA VAL A 900 -14.59 10.03 6.89
C VAL A 900 -15.77 9.23 6.35
N THR A 901 -15.47 8.17 5.59
CA THR A 901 -16.44 7.19 5.09
C THR A 901 -16.09 5.81 5.66
N PRO A 902 -17.06 4.89 5.79
CA PRO A 902 -16.74 3.53 6.21
C PRO A 902 -15.87 2.84 5.16
N ASP A 903 -15.02 1.91 5.61
CA ASP A 903 -14.34 0.98 4.72
C ASP A 903 -15.32 -0.06 4.13
N ALA A 904 -14.80 -0.97 3.31
CA ALA A 904 -15.61 -2.00 2.64
C ALA A 904 -16.31 -2.95 3.63
N ASP A 905 -15.80 -3.09 4.85
CA ASP A 905 -16.34 -3.91 5.93
C ASP A 905 -17.30 -3.14 6.85
N GLY A 906 -17.52 -1.85 6.56
CA GLY A 906 -18.39 -0.97 7.36
C GLY A 906 -17.71 -0.38 8.59
N ASN A 907 -16.40 -0.55 8.77
CA ASN A 907 -15.65 0.03 9.89
C ASN A 907 -15.31 1.48 9.60
N TRP A 908 -15.31 2.30 10.66
CA TRP A 908 -15.04 3.72 10.56
C TRP A 908 -13.76 4.04 11.36
N SER A 909 -12.70 4.46 10.66
CA SER A 909 -11.44 4.88 11.29
C SER A 909 -10.77 5.99 10.48
N TYR A 910 -10.04 6.86 11.16
CA TYR A 910 -9.24 7.90 10.53
C TYR A 910 -8.03 8.27 11.40
N THR A 911 -6.85 8.44 10.80
CA THR A 911 -5.64 8.86 11.54
C THR A 911 -5.19 10.26 11.13
N PHE A 912 -5.16 11.17 12.10
CA PHE A 912 -4.48 12.46 11.97
C PHE A 912 -2.98 12.26 12.20
N GLU A 913 -2.20 12.29 11.13
CA GLU A 913 -0.75 12.13 11.17
C GLU A 913 -0.03 13.47 11.41
N ASN A 914 1.25 13.39 11.77
CA ASN A 914 2.18 14.52 11.85
C ASN A 914 1.79 15.61 12.87
N LEU A 915 1.19 15.24 13.99
CA LEU A 915 0.72 16.16 15.03
C LEU A 915 1.85 16.72 15.90
N LEU A 916 1.79 17.98 16.34
CA LEU A 916 2.77 18.54 17.28
C LEU A 916 2.66 17.83 18.63
N LYS A 917 3.76 17.25 19.10
CA LYS A 917 3.79 16.63 20.43
C LYS A 917 3.76 17.65 21.57
N TYR A 918 4.26 18.87 21.33
CA TYR A 918 4.25 19.94 22.33
C TYR A 918 3.68 21.25 21.75
N ALA A 919 2.92 21.98 22.56
CA ALA A 919 2.53 23.36 22.33
C ALA A 919 3.31 24.23 23.32
N GLY A 920 4.37 24.91 22.84
CA GLY A 920 5.36 25.56 23.70
C GLY A 920 6.17 24.53 24.52
N ASP A 921 6.28 24.74 25.83
CA ASP A 921 6.99 23.84 26.77
C ASP A 921 6.10 22.71 27.33
N THR A 922 4.84 22.60 26.88
CA THR A 922 3.83 21.68 27.41
C THR A 922 3.37 20.66 26.38
N GLU A 923 3.20 19.40 26.79
CA GLU A 923 2.74 18.32 25.90
C GLU A 923 1.33 18.62 25.40
N ALA A 924 1.16 18.64 24.09
CA ALA A 924 -0.09 18.99 23.45
C ALA A 924 -1.11 17.86 23.66
N THR A 925 -2.32 18.26 24.05
CA THR A 925 -3.45 17.36 24.24
C THR A 925 -4.40 17.54 23.06
N TYR A 926 -4.73 16.45 22.38
CA TYR A 926 -5.62 16.46 21.22
C TYR A 926 -6.91 15.71 21.50
N SER A 927 -7.96 16.13 20.80
CA SER A 927 -9.23 15.44 20.68
C SER A 927 -9.83 15.72 19.29
N VAL A 928 -11.05 15.26 19.06
CA VAL A 928 -11.78 15.52 17.82
C VAL A 928 -13.17 16.01 18.16
N VAL A 929 -13.71 16.88 17.30
CA VAL A 929 -15.10 17.30 17.33
C VAL A 929 -15.76 16.76 16.08
N GLU A 930 -16.83 16.01 16.24
CA GLU A 930 -17.65 15.57 15.11
C GLU A 930 -18.72 16.62 14.82
N THR A 931 -18.94 16.91 13.54
CA THR A 931 -20.08 17.75 13.12
C THR A 931 -21.40 17.10 13.58
N GLU A 932 -22.33 17.90 14.09
CA GLU A 932 -23.60 17.41 14.61
C GLU A 932 -24.34 16.55 13.58
N ILE A 933 -24.67 15.31 13.98
CA ILE A 933 -25.41 14.36 13.16
C ILE A 933 -26.84 14.27 13.68
N ALA A 934 -27.81 14.55 12.81
CA ALA A 934 -29.22 14.46 13.15
C ALA A 934 -29.57 13.07 13.70
N ASP A 935 -30.37 13.04 14.76
CA ASP A 935 -30.82 11.83 15.47
C ASP A 935 -29.73 11.05 16.24
N TYR A 936 -28.53 11.61 16.44
CA TYR A 936 -27.47 11.00 17.25
C TYR A 936 -26.90 11.98 18.28
N THR A 937 -26.52 11.46 19.45
CA THR A 937 -25.65 12.16 20.41
C THR A 937 -24.23 11.64 20.22
N SER A 938 -23.30 12.54 19.88
CA SER A 938 -21.88 12.22 19.75
C SER A 938 -21.16 12.36 21.09
N THR A 939 -20.32 11.38 21.41
CA THR A 939 -19.44 11.40 22.59
C THR A 939 -18.03 11.02 22.17
N VAL A 940 -17.04 11.74 22.69
CA VAL A 940 -15.62 11.50 22.38
C VAL A 940 -14.94 11.07 23.67
N SER A 941 -14.10 10.05 23.61
CA SER A 941 -13.25 9.64 24.74
C SER A 941 -12.39 10.81 25.24
N GLU A 942 -11.94 10.77 26.51
CA GLU A 942 -11.17 11.87 27.10
C GLU A 942 -9.98 12.29 26.20
N PRO A 943 -9.68 13.60 26.10
CA PRO A 943 -8.53 14.09 25.37
C PRO A 943 -7.23 13.42 25.86
N ILE A 944 -6.35 13.04 24.93
CA ILE A 944 -5.13 12.29 25.27
C ILE A 944 -3.85 13.09 25.01
N THR A 945 -2.88 12.91 25.90
CA THR A 945 -1.50 13.43 25.78
C THR A 945 -0.71 12.55 24.82
N THR A 946 0.11 13.18 23.99
CA THR A 946 0.66 12.58 22.77
C THR A 946 1.88 11.67 22.99
N ALA A 947 1.62 10.44 23.42
CA ALA A 947 2.50 9.31 23.13
C ALA A 947 2.27 8.81 21.69
N SER A 948 3.31 8.33 21.01
CA SER A 948 3.21 7.73 19.67
C SER A 948 2.15 6.61 19.65
N GLY A 949 1.17 6.68 18.74
CA GLY A 949 0.08 5.69 18.63
C GLY A 949 -1.13 5.95 19.54
N SER A 950 -1.38 7.23 19.85
CA SER A 950 -2.52 7.67 20.65
C SER A 950 -3.85 7.45 19.90
N GLN A 951 -4.86 6.87 20.55
CA GLN A 951 -6.15 6.53 19.95
C GLN A 951 -7.33 7.13 20.75
N VAL A 952 -8.27 7.78 20.05
CA VAL A 952 -9.54 8.26 20.62
C VAL A 952 -10.72 7.54 19.97
N THR A 953 -11.77 7.33 20.75
CA THR A 953 -13.01 6.72 20.25
C THR A 953 -14.11 7.76 20.20
N VAL A 954 -14.72 7.93 19.03
CA VAL A 954 -15.96 8.71 18.86
C VAL A 954 -17.13 7.73 18.85
N THR A 955 -18.04 7.84 19.80
CA THR A 955 -19.23 7.00 19.92
C THR A 955 -20.49 7.82 19.65
N ASN A 956 -21.22 7.48 18.58
CA ASN A 956 -22.54 8.03 18.31
C ASN A 956 -23.63 7.14 18.85
N THR A 957 -24.40 7.69 19.77
CA THR A 957 -25.57 7.05 20.37
C THR A 957 -26.82 7.56 19.68
N ARG A 958 -27.55 6.71 18.96
CA ARG A 958 -28.81 7.11 18.31
C ARG A 958 -29.79 7.61 19.37
N HIS A 959 -30.42 8.75 19.14
CA HIS A 959 -31.48 9.24 20.01
C HIS A 959 -32.60 8.20 20.11
N ALA A 960 -33.12 8.04 21.33
CA ALA A 960 -34.34 7.28 21.49
C ALA A 960 -35.45 7.94 20.65
N PRO A 961 -36.26 7.18 19.90
CA PRO A 961 -37.39 7.76 19.20
C PRO A 961 -38.27 8.52 20.20
N GLU A 962 -38.56 9.79 19.91
CA GLU A 962 -39.42 10.63 20.75
C GLU A 962 -40.71 9.85 21.08
N PRO A 963 -40.99 9.56 22.37
CA PRO A 963 -42.15 8.77 22.71
C PRO A 963 -43.39 9.55 22.31
N LEU A 964 -44.16 8.98 21.38
CA LEU A 964 -45.48 9.50 21.04
C LEU A 964 -46.33 9.52 22.32
N THR A 965 -46.51 10.71 22.89
CA THR A 965 -47.40 10.90 24.04
C THR A 965 -48.85 10.70 23.62
N GLY A 966 -49.71 10.25 24.53
CA GLY A 966 -51.05 9.76 24.17
C GLY A 966 -51.98 9.61 25.37
N GLU A 967 -53.13 8.98 25.16
CA GLU A 967 -54.12 8.73 26.21
C GLU A 967 -54.54 7.25 26.25
N TRP A 968 -54.72 6.72 27.46
CA TRP A 968 -55.29 5.38 27.68
C TRP A 968 -56.80 5.41 27.48
N VAL A 969 -57.29 4.58 26.57
CA VAL A 969 -58.72 4.46 26.24
C VAL A 969 -59.23 3.07 26.62
N ALA A 970 -60.32 3.04 27.40
CA ALA A 970 -61.00 1.81 27.78
C ALA A 970 -62.22 1.57 26.89
N GLN A 971 -62.29 0.40 26.24
CA GLN A 971 -63.42 -0.03 25.41
C GLN A 971 -63.73 -1.50 25.66
N ASP A 972 -65.00 -1.81 25.97
CA ASP A 972 -65.50 -3.18 26.22
C ASP A 972 -64.69 -4.00 27.25
N GLY A 973 -64.10 -3.32 28.25
CA GLY A 973 -63.28 -3.95 29.29
C GLY A 973 -61.83 -4.26 28.88
N LYS A 974 -61.41 -3.83 27.69
CA LYS A 974 -60.03 -3.85 27.21
C LYS A 974 -59.46 -2.43 27.16
N TRP A 975 -58.14 -2.32 27.28
CA TRP A 975 -57.42 -1.05 27.22
C TRP A 975 -56.62 -0.97 25.93
N TRP A 976 -56.57 0.19 25.30
CA TRP A 976 -55.66 0.50 24.20
C TRP A 976 -55.08 1.91 24.41
N TYR A 977 -53.94 2.19 23.77
CA TYR A 977 -53.27 3.47 23.88
C TYR A 977 -53.40 4.24 22.57
N ARG A 978 -53.85 5.48 22.66
CA ARG A 978 -54.03 6.36 21.50
C ARG A 978 -52.94 7.42 21.52
N TYR A 979 -52.04 7.38 20.54
CA TYR A 979 -51.02 8.39 20.34
C TYR A 979 -51.65 9.75 19.99
N SER A 980 -50.94 10.85 20.28
CA SER A 980 -51.40 12.22 20.08
C SER A 980 -51.73 12.56 18.61
N ASP A 981 -51.11 11.84 17.67
CA ASP A 981 -51.38 11.93 16.24
C ASP A 981 -52.64 11.14 15.79
N GLY A 982 -53.29 10.45 16.73
CA GLY A 982 -54.49 9.65 16.51
C GLY A 982 -54.22 8.19 16.13
N THR A 983 -52.97 7.78 15.96
CA THR A 983 -52.59 6.37 15.74
C THR A 983 -52.56 5.58 17.06
N TRP A 984 -52.31 4.28 16.98
CA TRP A 984 -52.23 3.39 18.15
C TRP A 984 -51.20 2.28 17.92
N PRO A 985 -50.60 1.71 18.97
CA PRO A 985 -49.72 0.57 18.83
C PRO A 985 -50.49 -0.66 18.33
N SER A 986 -50.02 -1.26 17.24
CA SER A 986 -50.61 -2.47 16.65
C SER A 986 -49.65 -3.66 16.82
N ALA A 987 -50.01 -4.61 17.70
CA ALA A 987 -49.23 -5.79 18.09
C ALA A 987 -47.85 -5.50 18.71
N GLY A 988 -47.43 -6.31 19.68
CA GLY A 988 -46.05 -6.26 20.20
C GLY A 988 -45.92 -5.73 21.63
N LEU A 989 -44.68 -5.72 22.13
CA LEU A 989 -44.32 -5.04 23.38
C LEU A 989 -44.02 -3.57 23.08
N VAL A 990 -44.66 -2.67 23.82
CA VAL A 990 -44.54 -1.22 23.62
C VAL A 990 -44.36 -0.53 24.96
N ASP A 991 -43.31 0.27 25.09
CA ASP A 991 -43.08 1.11 26.27
C ASP A 991 -43.94 2.38 26.21
N ILE A 992 -44.70 2.60 27.27
CA ILE A 992 -45.55 3.78 27.42
C ILE A 992 -45.24 4.39 28.79
N GLU A 993 -44.63 5.57 28.77
CA GLU A 993 -44.27 6.35 29.96
C GLU A 993 -43.43 5.56 30.99
N GLY A 994 -42.48 4.75 30.50
CA GLY A 994 -41.56 3.95 31.34
C GLY A 994 -42.18 2.65 31.85
N THR A 995 -43.29 2.22 31.26
CA THR A 995 -43.94 0.93 31.54
C THR A 995 -44.20 0.20 30.23
N THR A 996 -43.64 -1.00 30.09
CA THR A 996 -43.84 -1.83 28.89
C THR A 996 -45.14 -2.62 28.95
N TYR A 997 -45.97 -2.52 27.91
CA TYR A 997 -47.26 -3.22 27.75
C TYR A 997 -47.21 -4.13 26.52
N ALA A 998 -47.86 -5.29 26.60
CA ALA A 998 -48.05 -6.15 25.42
C ALA A 998 -49.41 -5.86 24.76
N PHE A 999 -49.41 -5.62 23.45
CA PHE A 999 -50.60 -5.35 22.64
C PHE A 999 -50.90 -6.53 21.69
N ASP A 1000 -52.20 -6.82 21.49
CA ASP A 1000 -52.68 -7.76 20.48
C ASP A 1000 -52.72 -7.12 19.08
N ASP A 1001 -52.94 -7.91 18.03
CA ASP A 1001 -53.03 -7.44 16.64
C ASP A 1001 -54.14 -6.39 16.41
N ALA A 1002 -55.11 -6.31 17.33
CA ALA A 1002 -56.17 -5.31 17.29
C ALA A 1002 -55.84 -4.04 18.10
N GLY A 1003 -54.64 -3.96 18.68
CA GLY A 1003 -54.13 -2.81 19.44
C GLY A 1003 -54.59 -2.75 20.89
N TYR A 1004 -55.11 -3.83 21.46
CA TYR A 1004 -55.52 -3.88 22.87
C TYR A 1004 -54.45 -4.53 23.74
N VAL A 1005 -54.30 -4.05 24.97
CA VAL A 1005 -53.43 -4.64 25.98
C VAL A 1005 -53.85 -6.09 26.25
N VAL A 1006 -52.89 -7.00 26.11
CA VAL A 1006 -53.01 -8.40 26.48
C VAL A 1006 -52.96 -8.52 27.99
N ASN A 1007 -53.88 -9.29 28.57
CA ASN A 1007 -53.88 -9.58 30.01
C ASN A 1007 -53.78 -11.09 30.22
N GLY A 1008 -52.61 -11.55 30.65
CA GLY A 1008 -52.24 -12.95 30.75
C GLY A 1008 -50.92 -13.26 30.04
N TRP A 1009 -50.74 -14.52 29.66
CA TRP A 1009 -49.56 -14.98 28.94
C TRP A 1009 -49.49 -14.37 27.54
N TYR A 1010 -48.34 -13.81 27.19
CA TYR A 1010 -48.03 -13.22 25.91
C TYR A 1010 -46.72 -13.84 25.38
N GLN A 1011 -46.67 -14.14 24.09
CA GLN A 1011 -45.46 -14.62 23.42
C GLN A 1011 -45.13 -13.64 22.31
N ASP A 1012 -43.89 -13.14 22.28
CA ASP A 1012 -43.42 -12.27 21.21
C ASP A 1012 -43.10 -13.06 19.92
N ALA A 1013 -42.65 -12.34 18.87
CA ALA A 1013 -42.34 -12.93 17.57
C ALA A 1013 -41.16 -13.94 17.64
N ASP A 1014 -40.23 -13.74 18.56
CA ASP A 1014 -39.04 -14.60 18.75
C ASP A 1014 -39.33 -15.83 19.62
N GLY A 1015 -40.57 -15.94 20.13
CA GLY A 1015 -41.03 -17.07 20.92
C GLY A 1015 -40.78 -16.94 22.43
N THR A 1016 -40.37 -15.76 22.91
CA THR A 1016 -40.14 -15.47 24.33
C THR A 1016 -41.47 -15.22 25.04
N TRP A 1017 -41.62 -15.77 26.24
CA TRP A 1017 -42.85 -15.65 27.02
C TRP A 1017 -42.78 -14.53 28.06
N TYR A 1018 -43.86 -13.76 28.15
CA TYR A 1018 -44.10 -12.70 29.12
C TYR A 1018 -45.44 -12.92 29.82
N TYR A 1019 -45.62 -12.31 30.99
CA TYR A 1019 -46.92 -12.23 31.63
C TYR A 1019 -47.38 -10.77 31.68
N SER A 1020 -48.29 -10.42 30.78
CA SER A 1020 -48.81 -9.07 30.64
C SER A 1020 -49.99 -8.82 31.57
N THR A 1021 -50.08 -7.61 32.11
CA THR A 1021 -51.19 -7.13 32.95
C THR A 1021 -51.66 -5.76 32.47
N ASN A 1022 -52.77 -5.26 33.03
CA ASN A 1022 -53.22 -3.89 32.76
C ASN A 1022 -52.25 -2.81 33.28
N TYR A 1023 -51.16 -3.18 33.95
CA TYR A 1023 -50.16 -2.27 34.50
C TYR A 1023 -48.76 -2.53 33.90
N GLY A 1024 -48.70 -3.19 32.75
CA GLY A 1024 -47.47 -3.59 32.07
C GLY A 1024 -47.08 -5.05 32.31
N ILE A 1025 -45.96 -5.44 31.72
CA ILE A 1025 -45.38 -6.77 31.84
C ILE A 1025 -44.86 -7.04 33.26
N LYS A 1026 -45.04 -8.27 33.71
CA LYS A 1026 -44.65 -8.69 35.06
C LYS A 1026 -43.15 -8.99 35.10
N THR A 1027 -42.44 -8.40 36.06
CA THR A 1027 -41.10 -8.81 36.47
C THR A 1027 -41.14 -9.55 37.83
N GLY A 1028 -40.14 -10.39 38.07
CA GLY A 1028 -39.99 -11.19 39.28
C GLY A 1028 -40.93 -12.39 39.39
N TRP A 1029 -41.22 -12.80 40.62
CA TRP A 1029 -42.00 -14.00 40.91
C TRP A 1029 -43.49 -13.86 40.54
N LEU A 1030 -44.04 -14.89 39.89
CA LEU A 1030 -45.47 -15.03 39.60
C LEU A 1030 -45.97 -16.41 40.03
N SER A 1031 -47.07 -16.44 40.79
CA SER A 1031 -47.84 -17.66 41.01
C SER A 1031 -49.03 -17.68 40.06
N SER A 1032 -49.05 -18.65 39.15
CA SER A 1032 -50.13 -18.81 38.15
C SER A 1032 -50.54 -20.27 38.07
N ALA A 1033 -51.84 -20.53 38.19
CA ALA A 1033 -52.43 -21.88 38.16
C ALA A 1033 -51.74 -22.90 39.10
N GLY A 1034 -51.28 -22.46 40.27
CA GLY A 1034 -50.62 -23.32 41.27
C GLY A 1034 -49.15 -23.64 40.98
N LYS A 1035 -48.55 -23.04 39.96
CA LYS A 1035 -47.12 -23.11 39.65
C LYS A 1035 -46.47 -21.76 39.86
N TRP A 1036 -45.16 -21.78 40.11
CA TRP A 1036 -44.34 -20.57 40.22
C TRP A 1036 -43.50 -20.39 38.97
N TYR A 1037 -43.41 -19.15 38.52
CA TYR A 1037 -42.62 -18.69 37.40
C TYR A 1037 -41.79 -17.50 37.87
N TYR A 1038 -40.71 -17.22 37.17
CA TYR A 1038 -39.91 -16.03 37.38
C TYR A 1038 -39.71 -15.32 36.06
N PHE A 1039 -39.88 -14.00 36.10
CA PHE A 1039 -39.58 -13.12 35.00
C PHE A 1039 -38.40 -12.25 35.41
N ASP A 1040 -37.42 -12.10 34.53
CA ASP A 1040 -36.23 -11.29 34.82
C ASP A 1040 -36.55 -9.78 34.83
N SER A 1041 -35.52 -8.94 34.81
CA SER A 1041 -35.68 -7.48 34.80
C SER A 1041 -36.30 -6.92 33.53
N THR A 1042 -36.23 -7.64 32.40
CA THR A 1042 -36.86 -7.25 31.14
C THR A 1042 -38.31 -7.78 31.03
N GLY A 1043 -38.72 -8.64 31.97
CA GLY A 1043 -40.03 -9.26 31.99
C GLY A 1043 -40.11 -10.56 31.19
N ALA A 1044 -38.97 -11.06 30.70
CA ALA A 1044 -38.88 -12.34 30.00
C ALA A 1044 -38.93 -13.52 30.99
N MET A 1045 -39.67 -14.57 30.64
CA MET A 1045 -39.84 -15.76 31.48
C MET A 1045 -38.54 -16.57 31.54
N VAL A 1046 -38.02 -16.75 32.74
CA VAL A 1046 -36.81 -17.53 32.98
C VAL A 1046 -37.10 -19.03 32.84
N THR A 1047 -36.22 -19.72 32.12
CA THR A 1047 -36.10 -21.19 32.09
C THR A 1047 -34.68 -21.59 32.51
N GLY A 1048 -34.49 -22.81 33.01
CA GLY A 1048 -33.20 -23.28 33.51
C GLY A 1048 -32.82 -22.72 34.88
N TRP A 1049 -31.52 -22.56 35.13
CA TRP A 1049 -30.98 -22.16 36.43
C TRP A 1049 -31.12 -20.65 36.69
N LEU A 1050 -31.52 -20.27 37.91
CA LEU A 1050 -31.58 -18.89 38.35
C LEU A 1050 -31.01 -18.74 39.76
N SER A 1051 -30.07 -17.81 39.95
CA SER A 1051 -29.63 -17.39 41.28
C SER A 1051 -30.31 -16.10 41.67
N THR A 1052 -31.14 -16.12 42.71
CA THR A 1052 -31.81 -14.91 43.20
C THR A 1052 -32.08 -15.00 44.70
N GLY A 1053 -32.02 -13.88 45.41
CA GLY A 1053 -32.23 -13.85 46.86
C GLY A 1053 -31.27 -14.73 47.67
N GLY A 1054 -30.07 -14.98 47.14
CA GLY A 1054 -29.05 -15.84 47.78
C GLY A 1054 -29.35 -17.34 47.70
N SER A 1055 -30.28 -17.78 46.86
CA SER A 1055 -30.60 -19.18 46.61
C SER A 1055 -30.63 -19.49 45.11
N TRP A 1056 -30.30 -20.73 44.75
CA TRP A 1056 -30.45 -21.23 43.38
C TRP A 1056 -31.81 -21.88 43.19
N TYR A 1057 -32.43 -21.64 42.05
CA TYR A 1057 -33.70 -22.20 41.60
C TYR A 1057 -33.50 -22.82 40.22
N TYR A 1058 -34.41 -23.73 39.85
CA TYR A 1058 -34.46 -24.26 38.49
C TYR A 1058 -35.87 -24.19 37.94
N PHE A 1059 -36.01 -23.73 36.71
CA PHE A 1059 -37.26 -23.64 35.98
C PHE A 1059 -37.23 -24.62 34.80
N SER A 1060 -38.25 -25.43 34.64
CA SER A 1060 -38.34 -26.35 33.50
C SER A 1060 -38.43 -25.59 32.16
N SER A 1061 -38.40 -26.30 31.04
CA SER A 1061 -38.65 -25.71 29.72
C SER A 1061 -40.02 -25.03 29.57
N SER A 1062 -41.00 -25.35 30.42
CA SER A 1062 -42.28 -24.62 30.47
C SER A 1062 -42.26 -23.38 31.38
N GLY A 1063 -41.10 -23.00 31.92
CA GLY A 1063 -40.92 -21.90 32.87
C GLY A 1063 -41.40 -22.19 34.29
N ALA A 1064 -41.95 -23.37 34.56
CA ALA A 1064 -42.40 -23.74 35.89
C ALA A 1064 -41.21 -24.07 36.82
N MET A 1065 -41.18 -23.46 38.00
CA MET A 1065 -40.20 -23.71 39.06
C MET A 1065 -40.26 -25.17 39.54
N VAL A 1066 -39.11 -25.81 39.61
CA VAL A 1066 -38.95 -27.20 40.05
C VAL A 1066 -38.84 -27.27 41.58
N THR A 1067 -39.53 -28.27 42.15
CA THR A 1067 -39.38 -28.68 43.55
C THR A 1067 -39.11 -30.19 43.58
N GLY A 1068 -38.34 -30.67 44.56
CA GLY A 1068 -37.94 -32.06 44.70
C GLY A 1068 -36.70 -32.42 43.89
N TRP A 1069 -36.57 -33.70 43.53
CA TRP A 1069 -35.42 -34.24 42.82
C TRP A 1069 -35.39 -33.82 41.35
N LEU A 1070 -34.23 -33.42 40.84
CA LEU A 1070 -33.99 -33.09 39.43
C LEU A 1070 -32.68 -33.73 38.96
N SER A 1071 -32.71 -34.37 37.79
CA SER A 1071 -31.50 -34.84 37.09
C SER A 1071 -31.25 -33.94 35.88
N THR A 1072 -30.14 -33.21 35.86
CA THR A 1072 -29.75 -32.34 34.74
C THR A 1072 -28.23 -32.23 34.66
N GLY A 1073 -27.69 -32.11 33.45
CA GLY A 1073 -26.22 -32.01 33.24
C GLY A 1073 -25.42 -33.16 33.86
N GLY A 1074 -25.96 -34.39 33.80
CA GLY A 1074 -25.31 -35.59 34.38
C GLY A 1074 -25.33 -35.69 35.92
N ASN A 1075 -25.91 -34.72 36.62
CA ASN A 1075 -25.93 -34.66 38.08
C ASN A 1075 -27.35 -34.63 38.64
N TRP A 1076 -27.50 -35.13 39.88
CA TRP A 1076 -28.75 -35.02 40.64
C TRP A 1076 -28.71 -33.83 41.59
N TYR A 1077 -29.81 -33.10 41.65
CA TYR A 1077 -30.04 -31.95 42.53
C TYR A 1077 -31.34 -32.15 43.30
N TYR A 1078 -31.50 -31.43 44.41
CA TYR A 1078 -32.76 -31.40 45.14
C TYR A 1078 -33.16 -29.97 45.47
N PHE A 1079 -34.41 -29.63 45.17
CA PHE A 1079 -35.02 -28.34 45.49
C PHE A 1079 -36.05 -28.53 46.59
N ASN A 1080 -36.01 -27.69 47.61
CA ASN A 1080 -36.95 -27.78 48.72
C ASN A 1080 -38.38 -27.32 48.31
N SER A 1081 -39.31 -27.26 49.26
CA SER A 1081 -40.70 -26.85 48.99
C SER A 1081 -40.85 -25.40 48.52
N SER A 1082 -39.86 -24.53 48.75
CA SER A 1082 -39.84 -23.17 48.19
C SER A 1082 -39.12 -23.09 46.85
N GLY A 1083 -38.64 -24.22 46.31
CA GLY A 1083 -37.87 -24.29 45.07
C GLY A 1083 -36.40 -23.92 45.21
N ALA A 1084 -35.91 -23.67 46.43
CA ALA A 1084 -34.50 -23.35 46.64
C ALA A 1084 -33.67 -24.65 46.65
N MET A 1085 -32.55 -24.64 45.94
CA MET A 1085 -31.61 -25.74 45.82
C MET A 1085 -30.98 -26.06 47.18
N VAL A 1086 -30.95 -27.34 47.53
CA VAL A 1086 -30.36 -27.83 48.78
C VAL A 1086 -28.87 -28.12 48.57
N THR A 1087 -28.04 -27.60 49.48
CA THR A 1087 -26.64 -27.98 49.65
C THR A 1087 -26.45 -28.64 51.03
N GLY A 1088 -25.50 -29.56 51.14
CA GLY A 1088 -25.22 -30.30 52.38
C GLY A 1088 -26.16 -31.48 52.61
N TRP A 1089 -26.42 -31.82 53.88
CA TRP A 1089 -27.16 -33.01 54.29
C TRP A 1089 -28.67 -32.87 54.05
N LEU A 1090 -29.28 -33.90 53.44
CA LEU A 1090 -30.73 -34.02 53.25
C LEU A 1090 -31.21 -35.41 53.67
N SER A 1091 -32.27 -35.46 54.49
CA SER A 1091 -33.01 -36.71 54.77
C SER A 1091 -34.25 -36.77 53.88
N SER A 1092 -34.27 -37.69 52.92
CA SER A 1092 -35.38 -37.87 51.99
C SER A 1092 -35.74 -39.36 51.89
N GLY A 1093 -37.03 -39.69 52.02
CA GLY A 1093 -37.51 -41.08 51.84
C GLY A 1093 -36.92 -42.11 52.82
N GLY A 1094 -36.45 -41.69 53.99
CA GLY A 1094 -35.83 -42.58 54.99
C GLY A 1094 -34.33 -42.80 54.81
N SER A 1095 -33.72 -42.22 53.77
CA SER A 1095 -32.28 -42.24 53.52
C SER A 1095 -31.67 -40.85 53.65
N TRP A 1096 -30.39 -40.79 54.03
CA TRP A 1096 -29.62 -39.55 54.02
C TRP A 1096 -28.86 -39.41 52.71
N TYR A 1097 -28.78 -38.19 52.21
CA TYR A 1097 -28.06 -37.77 51.01
C TYR A 1097 -27.19 -36.58 51.37
N TYR A 1098 -26.15 -36.35 50.58
CA TYR A 1098 -25.33 -35.16 50.70
C TYR A 1098 -25.18 -34.48 49.34
N PHE A 1099 -25.36 -33.17 49.32
CA PHE A 1099 -25.15 -32.33 48.15
C PHE A 1099 -23.92 -31.45 48.38
N SER A 1100 -23.05 -31.37 47.39
CA SER A 1100 -21.87 -30.51 47.43
C SER A 1100 -22.25 -29.02 47.47
N SER A 1101 -21.26 -28.13 47.55
CA SER A 1101 -21.50 -26.68 47.49
C SER A 1101 -22.12 -26.22 46.17
N SER A 1102 -21.93 -26.96 45.08
CA SER A 1102 -22.61 -26.71 43.80
C SER A 1102 -24.04 -27.26 43.75
N GLY A 1103 -24.50 -27.92 44.82
CA GLY A 1103 -25.80 -28.58 44.89
C GLY A 1103 -25.85 -29.93 44.18
N ALA A 1104 -24.76 -30.41 43.60
CA ALA A 1104 -24.70 -31.75 43.00
C ALA A 1104 -24.66 -32.84 44.08
N MET A 1105 -25.49 -33.87 43.94
CA MET A 1105 -25.58 -35.02 44.84
C MET A 1105 -24.29 -35.84 44.80
N VAL A 1106 -23.73 -36.09 45.98
CA VAL A 1106 -22.50 -36.87 46.14
C VAL A 1106 -22.79 -38.37 46.07
N THR A 1107 -21.96 -39.09 45.32
CA THR A 1107 -21.86 -40.56 45.34
C THR A 1107 -20.44 -40.97 45.70
N GLY A 1108 -20.26 -42.16 46.26
CA GLY A 1108 -18.94 -42.63 46.70
C GLY A 1108 -18.48 -42.01 48.03
N TRP A 1109 -17.15 -41.89 48.19
CA TRP A 1109 -16.53 -41.43 49.43
C TRP A 1109 -16.64 -39.92 49.64
N LEU A 1110 -16.97 -39.50 50.85
CA LEU A 1110 -16.98 -38.09 51.26
C LEU A 1110 -16.31 -37.92 52.63
N SER A 1111 -15.39 -36.96 52.73
CA SER A 1111 -14.85 -36.51 54.02
C SER A 1111 -15.47 -35.16 54.38
N THR A 1112 -16.21 -35.11 55.48
CA THR A 1112 -16.82 -33.87 55.99
C THR A 1112 -16.97 -33.91 57.50
N GLY A 1113 -16.79 -32.77 58.17
CA GLY A 1113 -16.88 -32.69 59.64
C GLY A 1113 -15.88 -33.57 60.39
N GLY A 1114 -14.72 -33.88 59.78
CA GLY A 1114 -13.69 -34.74 60.37
C GLY A 1114 -14.01 -36.24 60.35
N SER A 1115 -15.08 -36.66 59.66
CA SER A 1115 -15.48 -38.06 59.51
C SER A 1115 -15.60 -38.43 58.02
N TRP A 1116 -15.35 -39.70 57.71
CA TRP A 1116 -15.59 -40.26 56.38
C TRP A 1116 -16.97 -40.90 56.30
N TYR A 1117 -17.63 -40.70 55.17
CA TYR A 1117 -18.93 -41.25 54.80
C TYR A 1117 -18.82 -41.92 53.44
N TYR A 1118 -19.75 -42.82 53.13
CA TYR A 1118 -19.89 -43.40 51.80
C TYR A 1118 -21.34 -43.34 51.35
N PHE A 1119 -21.55 -42.92 50.10
CA PHE A 1119 -22.84 -42.84 49.44
C PHE A 1119 -22.88 -43.87 48.31
N SER A 1120 -23.98 -44.62 48.19
CA SER A 1120 -24.17 -45.58 47.10
C SER A 1120 -24.24 -44.87 45.74
N SER A 1121 -24.32 -45.64 44.64
CA SER A 1121 -24.58 -45.10 43.31
C SER A 1121 -25.92 -44.36 43.21
N SER A 1122 -26.87 -44.62 44.12
CA SER A 1122 -28.12 -43.87 44.22
C SER A 1122 -28.02 -42.62 45.09
N GLY A 1123 -26.82 -42.29 45.59
CA GLY A 1123 -26.56 -41.18 46.51
C GLY A 1123 -27.02 -41.41 47.96
N ALA A 1124 -27.50 -42.61 48.30
CA ALA A 1124 -27.96 -42.90 49.66
C ALA A 1124 -26.76 -43.21 50.57
N MET A 1125 -26.69 -42.56 51.72
CA MET A 1125 -25.65 -42.75 52.73
C MET A 1125 -25.69 -44.19 53.26
N VAL A 1126 -24.55 -44.86 53.24
CA VAL A 1126 -24.40 -46.23 53.69
C VAL A 1126 -24.21 -46.28 55.21
N THR A 1127 -24.89 -47.23 55.84
CA THR A 1127 -24.67 -47.63 57.24
C THR A 1127 -24.46 -49.15 57.31
N GLY A 1128 -23.68 -49.62 58.26
CA GLY A 1128 -23.32 -51.02 58.41
C GLY A 1128 -22.12 -51.43 57.54
N TRP A 1129 -22.04 -52.71 57.22
CA TRP A 1129 -20.93 -53.29 56.45
C TRP A 1129 -20.99 -52.89 54.97
N LEU A 1130 -19.86 -52.50 54.40
CA LEU A 1130 -19.68 -52.21 52.98
C LEU A 1130 -18.41 -52.90 52.45
N SER A 1131 -18.53 -53.58 51.31
CA SER A 1131 -17.38 -54.10 50.56
C SER A 1131 -17.20 -53.26 49.29
N THR A 1132 -16.07 -52.57 49.17
CA THR A 1132 -15.73 -51.77 47.99
C THR A 1132 -14.21 -51.72 47.78
N GLY A 1133 -13.76 -51.72 46.53
CA GLY A 1133 -12.32 -51.71 46.19
C GLY A 1133 -11.53 -52.88 46.79
N GLY A 1134 -12.16 -54.06 46.95
CA GLY A 1134 -11.53 -55.25 47.55
C GLY A 1134 -11.40 -55.24 49.07
N ASN A 1135 -11.85 -54.16 49.74
CA ASN A 1135 -11.73 -53.98 51.19
C ASN A 1135 -13.11 -53.90 51.85
N TRP A 1136 -13.17 -54.34 53.11
CA TRP A 1136 -14.37 -54.23 53.95
C TRP A 1136 -14.27 -53.02 54.87
N TYR A 1137 -15.34 -52.27 54.98
CA TYR A 1137 -15.51 -51.11 55.85
C TYR A 1137 -16.78 -51.28 56.67
N TYR A 1138 -16.86 -50.56 57.80
CA TYR A 1138 -18.09 -50.47 58.58
C TYR A 1138 -18.43 -49.02 58.87
N PHE A 1139 -19.68 -48.64 58.61
CA PHE A 1139 -20.22 -47.32 58.88
C PHE A 1139 -21.20 -47.40 60.06
N ASN A 1140 -21.04 -46.52 61.03
CA ASN A 1140 -21.92 -46.47 62.21
C ASN A 1140 -23.36 -46.08 61.81
N SER A 1141 -24.30 -46.11 62.76
CA SER A 1141 -25.69 -45.65 62.52
C SER A 1141 -25.79 -44.18 62.10
N SER A 1142 -24.78 -43.37 62.44
CA SER A 1142 -24.62 -41.98 61.99
C SER A 1142 -24.00 -41.85 60.58
N GLY A 1143 -23.65 -42.97 59.93
CA GLY A 1143 -22.97 -42.99 58.63
C GLY A 1143 -21.46 -42.75 58.66
N THR A 1144 -20.87 -42.51 59.84
CA THR A 1144 -19.42 -42.29 59.98
C THR A 1144 -18.65 -43.60 59.87
N MET A 1145 -17.57 -43.62 59.09
CA MET A 1145 -16.65 -44.76 58.95
C MET A 1145 -15.98 -45.09 60.28
N ALA A 1146 -15.99 -46.35 60.66
CA ALA A 1146 -15.35 -46.84 61.88
C ALA A 1146 -13.82 -46.96 61.72
N THR A 1147 -13.10 -46.61 62.79
CA THR A 1147 -11.66 -46.84 62.95
C THR A 1147 -11.39 -47.41 64.34
N GLY A 1148 -10.38 -48.25 64.49
CA GLY A 1148 -10.06 -48.92 65.76
C GLY A 1148 -10.95 -50.14 66.05
N TRP A 1149 -11.01 -50.53 67.33
CA TRP A 1149 -11.84 -51.65 67.78
C TRP A 1149 -13.31 -51.25 67.88
N LEU A 1150 -14.20 -52.01 67.22
CA LEU A 1150 -15.64 -51.82 67.26
C LEU A 1150 -16.37 -53.15 67.50
N LEU A 1151 -17.35 -53.13 68.41
CA LEU A 1151 -18.20 -54.29 68.72
C LEU A 1151 -19.44 -54.29 67.83
N ILE A 1152 -19.54 -55.25 66.91
CA ILE A 1152 -20.63 -55.35 65.93
C ILE A 1152 -21.32 -56.71 66.12
N GLY A 1153 -22.62 -56.71 66.47
CA GLY A 1153 -23.39 -57.95 66.62
C GLY A 1153 -22.86 -58.93 67.68
N GLY A 1154 -22.10 -58.44 68.67
CA GLY A 1154 -21.47 -59.25 69.72
C GLY A 1154 -20.04 -59.70 69.44
N THR A 1155 -19.46 -59.36 68.29
CA THR A 1155 -18.08 -59.71 67.89
C THR A 1155 -17.24 -58.44 67.75
N TRP A 1156 -16.00 -58.46 68.25
CA TRP A 1156 -15.05 -57.35 68.09
C TRP A 1156 -14.35 -57.42 66.74
N TYR A 1157 -14.36 -56.30 66.00
CA TYR A 1157 -13.66 -56.11 64.73
C TYR A 1157 -12.69 -54.94 64.86
N TYR A 1158 -11.52 -55.03 64.22
CA TYR A 1158 -10.54 -53.94 64.19
C TYR A 1158 -10.47 -53.33 62.78
N PHE A 1159 -10.62 -52.01 62.69
CA PHE A 1159 -10.47 -51.23 61.47
C PHE A 1159 -9.21 -50.37 61.57
N ASN A 1160 -8.37 -50.34 60.54
CA ASN A 1160 -7.16 -49.53 60.55
C ASN A 1160 -7.47 -48.02 60.44
N SER A 1161 -6.44 -47.16 60.40
CA SER A 1161 -6.60 -45.71 60.27
C SER A 1161 -7.31 -45.27 58.98
N SER A 1162 -7.31 -46.12 57.96
CA SER A 1162 -8.03 -45.91 56.69
C SER A 1162 -9.42 -46.58 56.69
N GLY A 1163 -9.87 -47.11 57.83
CA GLY A 1163 -11.18 -47.74 58.00
C GLY A 1163 -11.32 -49.15 57.41
N VAL A 1164 -10.23 -49.74 56.92
CA VAL A 1164 -10.25 -51.10 56.36
C VAL A 1164 -10.26 -52.12 57.49
N TRP A 1165 -11.21 -53.05 57.44
CA TRP A 1165 -11.26 -54.21 58.34
C TRP A 1165 -10.04 -55.10 58.14
N VAL A 1166 -9.33 -55.35 59.23
CA VAL A 1166 -8.18 -56.26 59.26
C VAL A 1166 -8.64 -57.57 59.91
N SER A 1167 -8.52 -58.67 59.17
CA SER A 1167 -8.91 -60.02 59.60
C SER A 1167 -8.02 -60.56 60.71
#